data_AF-A0A6A1V5F8-F1
#
_entry.id   AF-A0A6A1V5F8-F1
#
_cell.length_a   1.000
_cell.length_b   1.000
_cell.length_c   1.000
_cell.angle_alpha   90.00
_cell.angle_beta   90.00
_cell.angle_gamma   90.00
#
_symmetry.space_group_name_H-M   'P 1'
#
loop_
_entity.id
_entity.type
_entity.pdbx_description
1 polymer ?
#
loop_
_entity_poly.entity_id
_entity_poly.type
_entity_poly.pdbx_seq_one_letter_code
_entity_poly.pdbx_strand_id
1 'polypeptide(L)'
;MEPNGARDVRVISDQVNGHKELAVDLGEAHNLLMKGRDHRGVYVNSLSSWEMESLTALCDTYLPSLDLSDVTTDESTVKFYGTSASMAGTPERVGALMCERLEHPRKWMTRVALFLLSTWMGTFILCGRASLSSQFPYFQRFALVPRPIREEIVLSWSLSFIRSLRMLFRATKLLTLYVFYTQVDEKDENISWKAIGYVGPDPRFKTQTPQLNRLQTVCGENEQGKDVGAEELFGPLYRGLVDLKIPRDVAANALRGCGFPVSVIPQKTAPSSLPQPSLVIKCDAVVIGSGSGGGVVAGVLAQAGYKVLVLEKGDYCARNNLSLLEGPAMDQMYLSSGLVATDDTQVLILAGSTVGGGSTVNWSASIRTPERVIKDWSDGHELELFDSALYKEAMDVVCEKMGVQSEFHNEGFNNAILRRGCQELGYPMTNIPRNAPADHYCGWCCLGCKDGRKKGTAETWLVDLVSSGNGAILPGCEAIKILNEERKGRDRKTATGVVFEFEHKEAKDVCLVESKVTIVACGALCTPALLRRSGLKNANIGRNLHLHPVAMSWGYFPDTPSSDAWPEAEKKSYEGGIMTVMSTVVDNHDGSGYGAVIQTPSLHPGTFSILTPWLSGIDMKNRMRRFSRTAHIFALARDKGSGTVLSPSIISYRMGDVDRESLKKGLEKALRILAAAGAEEIGTHHCKGKTLNVKKASSHEFERLAQLILPSSEQYRDFQPLNSFRPTSIGTGLGGEDGVYRELGLRKFGLQVLNRRA
;
A
#
# COMPACT_ATOMS: atom_id res chain seq x y z
N MET A 1 -4.83 -20.83 50.80
CA MET A 1 -3.73 -21.75 51.18
C MET A 1 -4.13 -23.14 50.70
N GLU A 2 -3.14 -23.86 50.18
CA GLU A 2 -3.16 -25.14 49.46
C GLU A 2 -3.50 -25.15 47.96
N PRO A 3 -2.80 -26.00 47.17
CA PRO A 3 -2.27 -25.64 45.85
C PRO A 3 -2.68 -26.55 44.68
N ASN A 4 -2.40 -26.04 43.48
CA ASN A 4 -2.63 -26.64 42.17
C ASN A 4 -1.90 -27.97 41.93
N GLY A 5 -2.61 -28.93 41.32
CA GLY A 5 -2.05 -30.14 40.74
C GLY A 5 -1.47 -29.91 39.35
N ALA A 6 -0.20 -30.25 39.18
CA ALA A 6 0.46 -30.40 37.88
C ALA A 6 0.03 -31.72 37.23
N ARG A 7 -0.24 -31.71 35.91
CA ARG A 7 -0.37 -32.92 35.11
C ARG A 7 0.97 -33.21 34.43
N ASP A 8 1.57 -34.33 34.81
CA ASP A 8 2.81 -34.86 34.26
C ASP A 8 2.69 -35.26 32.78
N VAL A 9 3.69 -34.87 31.99
CA VAL A 9 3.95 -35.38 30.65
C VAL A 9 4.64 -36.73 30.78
N ARG A 10 3.96 -37.83 30.44
CA ARG A 10 4.55 -39.17 30.39
C ARG A 10 5.36 -39.34 29.10
N VAL A 11 6.66 -39.56 29.25
CA VAL A 11 7.54 -40.09 28.20
C VAL A 11 7.44 -41.62 28.24
N ILE A 12 6.92 -42.23 27.19
CA ILE A 12 6.98 -43.69 27.01
C ILE A 12 8.32 -44.00 26.33
N SER A 13 9.19 -44.71 27.04
CA SER A 13 10.46 -45.20 26.53
C SER A 13 10.33 -46.69 26.18
N ASP A 14 10.44 -47.03 24.90
CA ASP A 14 10.85 -48.37 24.49
C ASP A 14 12.22 -48.26 23.82
N GLN A 15 13.21 -48.96 24.40
CA GLN A 15 14.54 -49.13 23.82
C GLN A 15 14.56 -50.41 22.98
N VAL A 16 14.71 -50.29 21.66
CA VAL A 16 15.49 -51.23 20.85
C VAL A 16 16.12 -50.50 19.65
N ASN A 17 17.46 -50.57 19.57
CA ASN A 17 18.37 -50.27 18.45
C ASN A 17 18.50 -48.83 17.89
N GLY A 18 19.65 -48.23 18.24
CA GLY A 18 20.30 -47.04 17.71
C GLY A 18 20.02 -46.65 16.25
N HIS A 19 19.23 -45.59 16.10
CA HIS A 19 19.46 -44.41 15.25
C HIS A 19 18.34 -43.42 15.60
N LYS A 20 18.64 -42.33 16.32
CA LYS A 20 17.66 -41.26 16.56
C LYS A 20 17.76 -40.24 15.43
N GLU A 21 17.03 -40.48 14.34
CA GLU A 21 16.50 -39.35 13.57
C GLU A 21 15.50 -38.64 14.47
N LEU A 22 15.83 -37.41 14.86
CA LEU A 22 14.88 -36.52 15.50
C LEU A 22 13.92 -36.05 14.39
N ALA A 23 12.88 -36.82 14.10
CA ALA A 23 11.77 -36.38 13.28
C ALA A 23 11.03 -35.28 14.06
N VAL A 24 11.48 -34.04 13.91
CA VAL A 24 10.73 -32.86 14.34
C VAL A 24 9.57 -32.72 13.38
N ASP A 25 8.35 -32.88 13.87
CA ASP A 25 7.13 -32.64 13.10
C ASP A 25 7.14 -31.19 12.60
N LEU A 26 7.43 -31.01 11.31
CA LEU A 26 7.46 -29.72 10.63
C LEU A 26 6.11 -28.98 10.75
N GLY A 27 5.02 -29.67 11.12
CA GLY A 27 3.70 -29.10 11.31
C GLY A 27 3.58 -28.09 12.46
N GLU A 28 4.33 -28.26 13.56
CA GLU A 28 4.18 -27.39 14.74
C GLU A 28 4.86 -26.02 14.54
N ALA A 29 6.03 -25.99 13.89
CA ALA A 29 6.70 -24.76 13.46
C ALA A 29 5.89 -24.01 12.37
N HIS A 30 5.20 -24.76 11.50
CA HIS A 30 4.30 -24.21 10.49
C HIS A 30 3.08 -23.50 11.10
N ASN A 31 2.51 -24.04 12.17
CA ASN A 31 1.33 -23.45 12.82
C ASN A 31 1.61 -22.09 13.48
N LEU A 32 2.87 -21.77 13.82
CA LEU A 32 3.26 -20.48 14.38
C LEU A 32 3.42 -19.38 13.32
N LEU A 33 3.92 -19.72 12.11
CA LEU A 33 3.92 -18.85 10.92
C LEU A 33 2.51 -18.38 10.55
N MET A 34 1.53 -19.25 10.79
CA MET A 34 0.15 -19.12 10.34
C MET A 34 -0.80 -18.59 11.40
N LYS A 35 -0.30 -18.15 12.57
CA LYS A 35 -1.10 -17.37 13.53
C LYS A 35 -0.86 -15.89 13.25
N GLY A 36 -1.87 -15.20 12.72
CA GLY A 36 -1.82 -13.75 12.53
C GLY A 36 -1.43 -13.02 13.81
N ARG A 37 -0.69 -11.91 13.69
CA ARG A 37 -0.46 -11.00 14.82
C ARG A 37 -1.81 -10.61 15.41
N ASP A 38 -1.97 -10.72 16.73
CA ASP A 38 -3.12 -10.14 17.41
C ASP A 38 -3.16 -8.64 17.06
N HIS A 39 -4.20 -8.19 16.37
CA HIS A 39 -4.34 -6.83 15.83
C HIS A 39 -4.51 -5.76 16.94
N ARG A 40 -4.41 -6.20 18.20
CA ARG A 40 -4.69 -5.45 19.43
C ARG A 40 -3.41 -5.03 20.14
N GLY A 41 -2.36 -4.69 19.39
CA GLY A 41 -1.19 -4.05 19.97
C GLY A 41 -1.61 -2.77 20.70
N VAL A 42 -1.45 -2.75 22.03
CA VAL A 42 -1.63 -1.54 22.84
C VAL A 42 -0.43 -0.65 22.56
N TYR A 43 -0.57 0.20 21.54
CA TYR A 43 0.46 1.16 21.16
C TYR A 43 0.69 2.17 22.29
N VAL A 44 1.96 2.47 22.57
CA VAL A 44 2.36 3.42 23.60
C VAL A 44 2.20 4.84 23.07
N ASN A 45 1.16 5.52 23.54
CA ASN A 45 0.98 6.95 23.27
C ASN A 45 1.91 7.76 24.18
N SER A 46 2.90 8.44 23.58
CA SER A 46 3.88 9.29 24.28
C SER A 46 3.54 10.78 24.27
N LEU A 47 2.32 11.15 23.83
CA LEU A 47 1.80 12.50 23.94
C LEU A 47 1.41 12.80 25.39
N SER A 48 1.71 14.01 25.84
CA SER A 48 1.27 14.53 27.13
C SER A 48 -0.25 14.73 27.16
N SER A 49 -0.83 14.82 28.37
CA SER A 49 -2.26 15.09 28.56
C SER A 49 -2.72 16.37 27.87
N TRP A 50 -1.87 17.40 27.84
CA TRP A 50 -2.12 18.69 27.18
C TRP A 50 -2.08 18.60 25.64
N GLU A 51 -1.12 17.85 25.10
CA GLU A 51 -1.07 17.54 23.67
C GLU A 51 -2.30 16.71 23.25
N MET A 52 -2.72 15.76 24.08
CA MET A 52 -3.91 14.95 23.87
C MET A 52 -5.20 15.78 23.90
N GLU A 53 -5.36 16.71 24.83
CA GLU A 53 -6.52 17.63 24.86
C GLU A 53 -6.64 18.41 23.53
N SER A 54 -5.51 18.87 23.00
CA SER A 54 -5.46 19.59 21.72
C SER A 54 -5.77 18.67 20.53
N LEU A 55 -5.26 17.44 20.55
CA LEU A 55 -5.53 16.43 19.52
C LEU A 55 -7.01 16.03 19.51
N THR A 56 -7.61 15.81 20.68
CA THR A 56 -9.03 15.52 20.84
C THR A 56 -9.89 16.65 20.27
N ALA A 57 -9.57 17.90 20.61
CA ALA A 57 -10.27 19.06 20.08
C ALA A 57 -10.16 19.18 18.55
N LEU A 58 -8.99 18.88 17.96
CA LEU A 58 -8.81 18.83 16.51
C LEU A 58 -9.64 17.70 15.88
N CYS A 59 -9.60 16.50 16.45
CA CYS A 59 -10.35 15.35 15.95
C CYS A 59 -11.86 15.63 15.95
N ASP A 60 -12.38 16.19 17.04
CA ASP A 60 -13.79 16.58 17.15
C ASP A 60 -14.16 17.79 16.29
N THR A 61 -13.18 18.58 15.86
CA THR A 61 -13.41 19.63 14.85
C THR A 61 -13.61 18.99 13.47
N TYR A 62 -12.80 17.99 13.10
CA TYR A 62 -12.96 17.30 11.83
C TYR A 62 -14.21 16.43 11.75
N LEU A 63 -14.57 15.76 12.85
CA LEU A 63 -15.72 14.86 12.97
C LEU A 63 -16.49 15.12 14.27
N PRO A 64 -17.37 16.14 14.30
CA PRO A 64 -18.13 16.49 15.49
C PRO A 64 -19.35 15.58 15.70
N SER A 65 -19.89 15.58 16.91
CA SER A 65 -21.25 15.12 17.18
C SER A 65 -22.26 16.17 16.71
N LEU A 66 -23.30 15.72 16.02
CA LEU A 66 -24.36 16.53 15.42
C LEU A 66 -25.71 15.88 15.74
N ASP A 67 -26.66 16.68 16.22
CA ASP A 67 -28.03 16.22 16.46
C ASP A 67 -28.83 16.28 15.15
N LEU A 68 -29.30 15.12 14.71
CA LEU A 68 -30.17 14.94 13.55
C LEU A 68 -31.40 14.09 13.90
N SER A 69 -31.73 13.96 15.19
CA SER A 69 -32.87 13.17 15.64
C SER A 69 -34.20 13.61 14.99
N ASP A 70 -34.32 14.89 14.63
CA ASP A 70 -35.50 15.45 13.97
C ASP A 70 -35.56 15.22 12.44
N VAL A 71 -34.47 14.75 11.81
CA VAL A 71 -34.33 14.74 10.33
C VAL A 71 -34.46 13.33 9.73
N THR A 72 -34.12 12.28 10.48
CA THR A 72 -34.17 10.90 9.98
C THR A 72 -34.47 9.92 11.10
N THR A 73 -35.22 8.86 10.78
CA THR A 73 -35.53 7.75 11.69
C THR A 73 -34.58 6.56 11.54
N ASP A 74 -33.64 6.58 10.59
CA ASP A 74 -32.64 5.53 10.45
C ASP A 74 -31.61 5.60 11.60
N GLU A 75 -31.73 4.68 12.55
CA GLU A 75 -30.88 4.57 13.74
C GLU A 75 -29.38 4.59 13.41
N SER A 76 -28.98 3.96 12.29
CA SER A 76 -27.58 3.90 11.90
C SER A 76 -27.04 5.27 11.50
N THR A 77 -27.85 6.06 10.78
CA THR A 77 -27.54 7.45 10.44
C THR A 77 -27.54 8.32 11.69
N VAL A 78 -28.54 8.22 12.56
CA VAL A 78 -28.60 9.00 13.82
C VAL A 78 -27.35 8.72 14.66
N LYS A 79 -26.97 7.46 14.83
CA LYS A 79 -25.76 7.06 15.57
C LYS A 79 -24.48 7.62 14.95
N PHE A 80 -24.34 7.55 13.62
CA PHE A 80 -23.18 8.09 12.91
C PHE A 80 -23.05 9.61 13.08
N TYR A 81 -24.14 10.37 12.91
CA TYR A 81 -24.10 11.82 13.07
C TYR A 81 -23.93 12.25 14.53
N GLY A 82 -24.57 11.54 15.47
CA GLY A 82 -24.48 11.80 16.90
C GLY A 82 -23.13 11.44 17.54
N THR A 83 -22.23 10.76 16.84
CA THR A 83 -20.93 10.34 17.41
C THR A 83 -19.79 11.22 16.90
N SER A 84 -19.04 11.84 17.81
CA SER A 84 -17.79 12.55 17.49
C SER A 84 -16.60 11.60 17.37
N ALA A 85 -15.46 12.09 16.90
CA ALA A 85 -14.21 11.33 16.88
C ALA A 85 -13.78 10.89 18.28
N SER A 86 -13.87 11.77 19.29
CA SER A 86 -13.51 11.47 20.67
C SER A 86 -14.41 10.41 21.31
N MET A 87 -15.72 10.47 21.07
CA MET A 87 -16.67 9.44 21.51
C MET A 87 -16.35 8.06 20.93
N ALA A 88 -15.72 8.00 19.75
CA ALA A 88 -15.30 6.76 19.10
C ALA A 88 -13.90 6.29 19.52
N GLY A 89 -13.19 7.01 20.42
CA GLY A 89 -11.82 6.68 20.82
C GLY A 89 -10.77 6.87 19.71
N THR A 90 -11.08 7.71 18.72
CA THR A 90 -10.16 8.01 17.60
C THR A 90 -8.90 8.78 18.03
N PRO A 91 -8.96 9.80 18.90
CA PRO A 91 -7.77 10.56 19.30
C PRO A 91 -6.65 9.71 19.89
N GLU A 92 -6.98 8.70 20.69
CA GLU A 92 -6.02 7.79 21.33
C GLU A 92 -5.28 6.95 20.28
N ARG A 93 -6.02 6.42 19.31
CA ARG A 93 -5.47 5.65 18.19
C ARG A 93 -4.63 6.53 17.26
N VAL A 94 -5.05 7.77 17.01
CA VAL A 94 -4.26 8.75 16.23
C VAL A 94 -2.95 9.08 16.95
N GLY A 95 -2.99 9.33 18.27
CA GLY A 95 -1.80 9.60 19.07
C GLY A 95 -0.80 8.44 19.03
N ALA A 96 -1.29 7.21 19.22
CA ALA A 96 -0.51 5.99 19.06
C ALA A 96 0.19 5.90 17.69
N LEU A 97 -0.57 6.06 16.60
CA LEU A 97 -0.06 5.99 15.24
C LEU A 97 1.01 7.08 14.98
N MET A 98 0.81 8.29 15.48
CA MET A 98 1.79 9.39 15.38
C MET A 98 3.10 9.08 16.10
N CYS A 99 3.04 8.41 17.25
CA CYS A 99 4.20 8.09 18.07
C CYS A 99 5.01 6.93 17.47
N GLU A 100 4.36 5.85 17.06
CA GLU A 100 5.04 4.58 16.77
C GLU A 100 5.15 4.23 15.29
N ARG A 101 4.17 4.61 14.46
CA ARG A 101 4.07 4.12 13.07
C ARG A 101 4.41 5.17 12.02
N LEU A 102 4.15 6.44 12.32
CA LEU A 102 4.39 7.52 11.36
C LEU A 102 5.89 7.83 11.25
N GLU A 103 6.48 7.46 10.12
CA GLU A 103 7.85 7.81 9.76
C GLU A 103 7.87 8.94 8.72
N HIS A 104 8.00 10.17 9.19
CA HIS A 104 8.14 11.34 8.33
C HIS A 104 9.13 12.35 8.95
N PRO A 105 10.05 12.98 8.17
CA PRO A 105 11.09 13.87 8.68
C PRO A 105 10.54 15.08 9.45
N ARG A 106 9.29 15.46 9.18
CA ARG A 106 8.61 16.59 9.83
C ARG A 106 7.58 16.18 10.88
N LYS A 107 7.55 14.90 11.32
CA LYS A 107 6.58 14.44 12.33
C LYS A 107 6.63 15.24 13.64
N TRP A 108 7.82 15.71 14.01
CA TRP A 108 8.03 16.55 15.20
C TRP A 108 7.24 17.86 15.15
N MET A 109 6.97 18.40 13.95
CA MET A 109 6.22 19.65 13.79
C MET A 109 4.78 19.49 14.25
N THR A 110 4.16 18.34 14.03
CA THR A 110 2.80 18.07 14.51
C THR A 110 2.76 18.08 16.03
N ARG A 111 3.78 17.51 16.68
CA ARG A 111 3.90 17.52 18.14
C ARG A 111 4.05 18.94 18.69
N VAL A 112 4.92 19.75 18.08
CA VAL A 112 5.08 21.17 18.43
C VAL A 112 3.77 21.94 18.23
N ALA A 113 3.03 21.67 17.17
CA ALA A 113 1.74 22.30 16.94
C ALA A 113 0.72 21.91 18.03
N LEU A 114 0.63 20.63 18.41
CA LEU A 114 -0.23 20.18 19.51
C LEU A 114 0.13 20.86 20.84
N PHE A 115 1.42 20.98 21.15
CA PHE A 115 1.89 21.71 22.33
C PHE A 115 1.52 23.20 22.27
N LEU A 116 1.68 23.86 21.12
CA LEU A 116 1.30 25.27 20.97
C LEU A 116 -0.22 25.46 21.18
N LEU A 117 -1.04 24.60 20.58
CA LEU A 117 -2.51 24.61 20.73
C LEU A 117 -2.97 24.33 22.17
N SER A 118 -2.13 23.67 22.98
CA SER A 118 -2.43 23.44 24.40
C SER A 118 -2.17 24.68 25.28
N THR A 119 -1.58 25.74 24.73
CA THR A 119 -1.33 27.01 25.42
C THR A 119 -2.14 28.15 24.81
N TRP A 120 -2.50 29.15 25.60
CA TRP A 120 -3.26 30.31 25.10
C TRP A 120 -2.42 31.16 24.12
N MET A 121 -1.12 31.32 24.39
CA MET A 121 -0.20 32.07 23.52
C MET A 121 0.06 31.31 22.21
N GLY A 122 0.34 30.00 22.29
CA GLY A 122 0.58 29.18 21.11
C GLY A 122 -0.67 29.02 20.23
N THR A 123 -1.86 28.95 20.85
CA THR A 123 -3.13 28.98 20.12
C THR A 123 -3.27 30.29 19.36
N PHE A 124 -3.00 31.44 19.98
CA PHE A 124 -3.03 32.72 19.27
C PHE A 124 -2.00 32.80 18.13
N ILE A 125 -0.80 32.22 18.30
CA ILE A 125 0.22 32.16 17.24
C ILE A 125 -0.26 31.34 16.03
N LEU A 126 -0.91 30.20 16.25
CA LEU A 126 -1.34 29.29 15.16
C LEU A 126 -2.71 29.63 14.57
N CYS A 127 -3.60 30.21 15.37
CA CYS A 127 -5.00 30.44 15.03
C CYS A 127 -5.32 31.93 14.80
N GLY A 128 -4.41 32.83 15.17
CA GLY A 128 -4.58 34.27 15.03
C GLY A 128 -5.72 34.83 15.89
N ARG A 129 -6.29 35.96 15.46
CA ARG A 129 -7.34 36.68 16.20
C ARG A 129 -8.63 35.87 16.37
N ALA A 130 -8.87 34.87 15.53
CA ALA A 130 -10.05 34.01 15.63
C ALA A 130 -10.09 33.22 16.96
N SER A 131 -8.96 32.98 17.62
CA SER A 131 -8.94 32.30 18.92
C SER A 131 -9.17 33.22 20.12
N LEU A 132 -9.46 34.51 19.90
CA LEU A 132 -9.75 35.45 20.98
C LEU A 132 -11.22 35.38 21.39
N SER A 133 -11.45 35.48 22.69
CA SER A 133 -12.78 35.57 23.30
C SER A 133 -13.07 37.01 23.71
N SER A 134 -14.35 37.40 23.68
CA SER A 134 -14.82 38.65 24.30
C SER A 134 -14.94 38.53 25.82
N GLN A 135 -14.91 37.32 26.37
CA GLN A 135 -15.00 37.01 27.79
C GLN A 135 -13.63 36.59 28.34
N PHE A 136 -13.28 37.06 29.54
CA PHE A 136 -12.03 36.69 30.21
C PHE A 136 -12.00 35.18 30.56
N PRO A 137 -10.90 34.45 30.29
CA PRO A 137 -9.67 34.91 29.66
C PRO A 137 -9.81 35.15 28.15
N TYR A 138 -9.38 36.33 27.70
CA TYR A 138 -9.49 36.74 26.29
C TYR A 138 -8.68 35.84 25.35
N PHE A 139 -7.59 35.25 25.83
CA PHE A 139 -6.83 34.24 25.12
C PHE A 139 -7.26 32.85 25.57
N GLN A 140 -7.71 32.03 24.63
CA GLN A 140 -8.17 30.67 24.89
C GLN A 140 -7.17 29.64 24.38
N ARG A 141 -7.09 28.50 25.07
CA ARG A 141 -6.50 27.28 24.50
C ARG A 141 -7.40 26.77 23.39
N PHE A 142 -6.84 26.09 22.38
CA PHE A 142 -7.63 25.62 21.23
C PHE A 142 -8.84 24.77 21.62
N ALA A 143 -8.70 23.92 22.64
CA ALA A 143 -9.79 23.07 23.13
C ALA A 143 -11.00 23.86 23.66
N LEU A 144 -10.79 25.07 24.16
CA LEU A 144 -11.83 25.94 24.71
C LEU A 144 -12.48 26.85 23.65
N VAL A 145 -11.88 26.94 22.45
CA VAL A 145 -12.45 27.71 21.34
C VAL A 145 -13.75 27.04 20.86
N PRO A 146 -14.86 27.80 20.68
CA PRO A 146 -16.11 27.25 20.18
C PRO A 146 -15.96 26.51 18.85
N ARG A 147 -16.66 25.38 18.69
CA ARG A 147 -16.52 24.50 17.51
C ARG A 147 -16.63 25.23 16.16
N PRO A 148 -17.63 26.10 15.88
CA PRO A 148 -17.72 26.77 14.58
C PRO A 148 -16.46 27.60 14.26
N ILE A 149 -15.89 28.25 15.26
CA ILE A 149 -14.65 29.03 15.12
C ILE A 149 -13.45 28.11 14.89
N ARG A 150 -13.40 26.94 15.56
CA ARG A 150 -12.36 25.93 15.29
C ARG A 150 -12.42 25.43 13.85
N GLU A 151 -13.60 25.23 13.29
CA GLU A 151 -13.76 24.82 11.90
C GLU A 151 -13.21 25.89 10.94
N GLU A 152 -13.53 27.16 11.16
CA GLU A 152 -12.98 28.29 10.37
C GLU A 152 -11.45 28.36 10.47
N ILE A 153 -10.89 28.22 11.67
CA ILE A 153 -9.44 28.21 11.90
C ILE A 153 -8.78 27.09 11.11
N VAL A 154 -9.27 25.85 11.26
CA VAL A 154 -8.69 24.67 10.63
C VAL A 154 -8.83 24.74 9.10
N LEU A 155 -9.95 25.24 8.59
CA LEU A 155 -10.13 25.50 7.16
C LEU A 155 -9.14 26.56 6.65
N SER A 156 -8.87 27.62 7.41
CA SER A 156 -7.90 28.65 7.05
C SER A 156 -6.47 28.09 6.91
N TRP A 157 -6.10 27.08 7.70
CA TRP A 157 -4.80 26.41 7.57
C TRP A 157 -4.66 25.71 6.22
N SER A 158 -5.73 25.13 5.69
CA SER A 158 -5.74 24.44 4.38
C SER A 158 -5.44 25.38 3.21
N LEU A 159 -5.81 26.66 3.34
CA LEU A 159 -5.66 27.72 2.33
C LEU A 159 -4.46 28.64 2.61
N SER A 160 -3.69 28.37 3.67
CA SER A 160 -2.64 29.26 4.14
C SER A 160 -1.49 29.36 3.14
N PHE A 161 -0.90 30.56 3.04
CA PHE A 161 0.39 30.75 2.36
C PHE A 161 1.55 30.05 3.10
N ILE A 162 1.39 29.81 4.41
CA ILE A 162 2.40 29.14 5.24
C ILE A 162 2.34 27.63 4.99
N ARG A 163 3.39 27.07 4.37
CA ARG A 163 3.48 25.63 4.04
C ARG A 163 3.27 24.74 5.27
N SER A 164 3.82 25.10 6.42
CA SER A 164 3.71 24.31 7.66
C SER A 164 2.27 24.16 8.15
N LEU A 165 1.44 25.20 8.04
CA LEU A 165 0.02 25.14 8.42
C LEU A 165 -0.77 24.23 7.49
N ARG A 166 -0.51 24.29 6.17
CA ARG A 166 -1.13 23.35 5.21
C ARG A 166 -0.74 21.90 5.51
N MET A 167 0.53 21.65 5.83
CA MET A 167 1.00 20.32 6.21
C MET A 167 0.34 19.83 7.50
N LEU A 168 0.19 20.71 8.50
CA LEU A 168 -0.50 20.40 9.75
C LEU A 168 -1.97 20.02 9.52
N PHE A 169 -2.70 20.82 8.72
CA PHE A 169 -4.08 20.53 8.32
C PHE A 169 -4.16 19.16 7.63
N ARG A 170 -3.33 18.91 6.61
CA ARG A 170 -3.34 17.65 5.85
C ARG A 170 -3.04 16.46 6.74
N ALA A 171 -2.00 16.54 7.57
CA ALA A 171 -1.62 15.44 8.44
C ALA A 171 -2.72 15.13 9.46
N THR A 172 -3.20 16.12 10.19
CA THR A 172 -4.23 15.91 11.24
C THR A 172 -5.56 15.45 10.64
N LYS A 173 -6.03 16.07 9.54
CA LYS A 173 -7.20 15.61 8.78
C LYS A 173 -7.04 14.16 8.33
N LEU A 174 -5.93 13.83 7.67
CA LEU A 174 -5.69 12.49 7.12
C LEU A 174 -5.73 11.45 8.25
N LEU A 175 -4.98 11.67 9.33
CA LEU A 175 -4.90 10.72 10.43
C LEU A 175 -6.25 10.54 11.14
N THR A 176 -6.96 11.63 11.46
CA THR A 176 -8.26 11.54 12.13
C THR A 176 -9.28 10.80 11.28
N LEU A 177 -9.43 11.16 10.00
CA LEU A 177 -10.44 10.56 9.13
C LEU A 177 -10.09 9.10 8.83
N TYR A 178 -8.83 8.82 8.49
CA TYR A 178 -8.36 7.47 8.22
C TYR A 178 -8.65 6.54 9.39
N VAL A 179 -8.23 6.93 10.60
CA VAL A 179 -8.44 6.10 11.80
C VAL A 179 -9.93 5.94 12.09
N PHE A 180 -10.74 7.00 12.06
CA PHE A 180 -12.18 6.92 12.35
C PHE A 180 -12.93 5.93 11.44
N TYR A 181 -12.62 5.92 10.14
CA TYR A 181 -13.32 5.06 9.17
C TYR A 181 -12.74 3.65 9.02
N THR A 182 -11.54 3.39 9.56
CA THR A 182 -10.86 2.09 9.48
C THR A 182 -10.76 1.34 10.81
N GLN A 183 -10.88 2.05 11.94
CA GLN A 183 -10.85 1.44 13.26
C GLN A 183 -12.02 0.46 13.42
N VAL A 184 -11.78 -0.65 14.10
CA VAL A 184 -12.81 -1.62 14.44
C VAL A 184 -12.92 -1.85 15.94
N ASP A 185 -14.10 -2.27 16.37
CA ASP A 185 -14.37 -2.78 17.70
C ASP A 185 -14.03 -4.28 17.82
N GLU A 186 -14.37 -4.90 18.95
CA GLU A 186 -14.08 -6.32 19.22
C GLU A 186 -14.83 -7.29 18.30
N LYS A 187 -15.85 -6.82 17.58
CA LYS A 187 -16.66 -7.61 16.63
C LYS A 187 -16.24 -7.38 15.18
N ASP A 188 -15.10 -6.71 14.96
CA ASP A 188 -14.63 -6.28 13.64
C ASP A 188 -15.64 -5.36 12.92
N GLU A 189 -16.41 -4.57 13.68
CA GLU A 189 -17.37 -3.60 13.15
C GLU A 189 -16.88 -2.17 13.37
N ASN A 190 -17.38 -1.26 12.55
CA ASN A 190 -17.20 0.18 12.72
C ASN A 190 -18.57 0.86 12.78
N ILE A 191 -18.69 1.82 13.68
CA ILE A 191 -19.88 2.63 13.91
C ILE A 191 -20.46 3.26 12.63
N SER A 192 -19.62 3.72 11.71
CA SER A 192 -20.04 4.48 10.53
C SER A 192 -20.46 3.62 9.35
N TRP A 193 -20.00 2.37 9.26
CA TRP A 193 -20.08 1.57 8.04
C TRP A 193 -21.50 1.35 7.54
N LYS A 194 -22.43 0.97 8.43
CA LYS A 194 -23.83 0.80 8.08
C LYS A 194 -24.45 2.08 7.53
N ALA A 195 -24.17 3.22 8.17
CA ALA A 195 -24.69 4.53 7.74
C ALA A 195 -24.16 4.94 6.36
N ILE A 196 -22.90 4.64 6.04
CA ILE A 196 -22.30 5.01 4.74
C ILE A 196 -22.55 3.96 3.63
N GLY A 197 -23.24 2.87 3.96
CA GLY A 197 -23.53 1.77 3.04
C GLY A 197 -22.32 0.90 2.72
N TYR A 198 -21.44 0.67 3.70
CA TYR A 198 -20.28 -0.23 3.59
C TYR A 198 -20.48 -1.47 4.47
N VAL A 199 -20.11 -2.64 3.94
CA VAL A 199 -20.39 -3.94 4.57
C VAL A 199 -19.25 -4.47 5.46
N GLY A 200 -18.10 -3.79 5.49
CA GLY A 200 -16.91 -4.29 6.16
C GLY A 200 -16.08 -5.21 5.26
N PRO A 201 -15.54 -6.33 5.78
CA PRO A 201 -14.79 -7.28 4.97
C PRO A 201 -15.72 -8.06 4.04
N ASP A 202 -15.19 -8.63 2.97
CA ASP A 202 -15.97 -9.31 1.91
C ASP A 202 -16.98 -10.32 2.52
N PRO A 203 -18.30 -10.17 2.27
CA PRO A 203 -19.31 -11.03 2.87
C PRO A 203 -19.13 -12.53 2.57
N ARG A 204 -18.65 -12.88 1.36
CA ARG A 204 -18.38 -14.28 1.00
C ARG A 204 -17.19 -14.83 1.78
N PHE A 205 -16.25 -13.96 2.18
CA PHE A 205 -15.14 -14.38 3.04
C PHE A 205 -15.65 -14.70 4.44
N LYS A 206 -16.47 -13.82 5.05
CA LYS A 206 -17.07 -14.07 6.37
C LYS A 206 -17.81 -15.40 6.44
N THR A 207 -18.50 -15.81 5.37
CA THR A 207 -19.19 -17.10 5.31
C THR A 207 -18.26 -18.30 5.16
N GLN A 208 -17.08 -18.10 4.54
CA GLN A 208 -16.07 -19.15 4.33
C GLN A 208 -15.13 -19.31 5.55
N THR A 209 -14.89 -18.26 6.34
CA THR A 209 -13.99 -18.29 7.49
C THR A 209 -14.28 -19.42 8.48
N PRO A 210 -15.55 -19.72 8.87
CA PRO A 210 -15.84 -20.85 9.74
C PRO A 210 -15.46 -22.21 9.14
N GLN A 211 -15.56 -22.36 7.81
CA GLN A 211 -15.16 -23.59 7.12
C GLN A 211 -13.63 -23.71 7.09
N LEU A 212 -12.92 -22.61 6.81
CA LEU A 212 -11.45 -22.55 6.90
C LEU A 212 -10.97 -22.88 8.32
N ASN A 213 -11.62 -22.33 9.35
CA ASN A 213 -11.26 -22.65 10.75
C ASN A 213 -11.50 -24.13 11.10
N ARG A 214 -12.55 -24.76 10.56
CA ARG A 214 -12.77 -26.21 10.70
C ARG A 214 -11.71 -27.03 9.96
N LEU A 215 -11.37 -26.65 8.72
CA LEU A 215 -10.31 -27.30 7.95
C LEU A 215 -8.96 -27.21 8.69
N GLN A 216 -8.65 -26.07 9.32
CA GLN A 216 -7.46 -25.91 10.16
C GLN A 216 -7.42 -26.90 11.33
N THR A 217 -8.58 -27.22 11.92
CA THR A 217 -8.70 -28.20 13.01
C THR A 217 -8.48 -29.63 12.48
N VAL A 218 -9.05 -29.96 11.31
CA VAL A 218 -8.99 -31.30 10.70
C VAL A 218 -7.60 -31.61 10.12
N CYS A 219 -6.91 -30.62 9.52
CA CYS A 219 -5.55 -30.80 9.01
C CYS A 219 -4.52 -31.08 10.12
N GLY A 220 -4.86 -30.86 11.39
CA GLY A 220 -4.07 -31.28 12.53
C GLY A 220 -4.08 -32.79 12.80
N GLU A 221 -5.04 -33.56 12.24
CA GLU A 221 -5.35 -34.92 12.71
C GLU A 221 -5.13 -36.08 11.70
N ASN A 222 -4.99 -35.85 10.39
CA ASN A 222 -4.86 -36.95 9.39
C ASN A 222 -3.84 -36.68 8.27
N GLU A 223 -3.02 -37.66 7.86
CA GLU A 223 -1.82 -37.46 7.01
C GLU A 223 -2.01 -37.47 5.49
N GLN A 224 -3.04 -38.10 4.92
CA GLN A 224 -3.10 -38.39 3.47
C GLN A 224 -3.93 -37.40 2.62
N GLY A 225 -4.61 -36.43 3.25
CA GLY A 225 -5.37 -35.35 2.59
C GLY A 225 -4.87 -33.93 2.91
N LYS A 226 -3.71 -33.80 3.58
CA LYS A 226 -3.19 -32.53 4.13
C LYS A 226 -2.90 -31.48 3.05
N ASP A 227 -2.47 -31.89 1.87
CA ASP A 227 -1.81 -30.98 0.92
C ASP A 227 -2.75 -30.01 0.21
N VAL A 228 -3.87 -30.50 -0.32
CA VAL A 228 -4.85 -29.65 -1.01
C VAL A 228 -5.56 -28.71 -0.03
N GLY A 229 -5.89 -29.20 1.17
CA GLY A 229 -6.52 -28.38 2.21
C GLY A 229 -5.58 -27.32 2.82
N ALA A 230 -4.30 -27.64 3.00
CA ALA A 230 -3.31 -26.69 3.51
C ALA A 230 -3.05 -25.54 2.53
N GLU A 231 -2.99 -25.80 1.22
CA GLU A 231 -2.84 -24.75 0.22
C GLU A 231 -4.07 -23.84 0.16
N GLU A 232 -5.28 -24.39 0.30
CA GLU A 232 -6.51 -23.58 0.38
C GLU A 232 -6.52 -22.67 1.61
N LEU A 233 -6.06 -23.18 2.76
CA LEU A 233 -6.00 -22.44 4.02
C LEU A 233 -4.91 -21.38 4.05
N PHE A 234 -3.70 -21.75 3.63
CA PHE A 234 -2.50 -20.98 3.89
C PHE A 234 -1.96 -20.28 2.64
N GLY A 235 -2.34 -20.76 1.45
CA GLY A 235 -1.77 -20.36 0.17
C GLY A 235 -0.57 -21.21 -0.25
N PRO A 236 -0.14 -21.10 -1.52
CA PRO A 236 0.80 -22.04 -2.15
C PRO A 236 2.23 -21.97 -1.62
N LEU A 237 2.59 -20.88 -0.94
CA LEU A 237 3.94 -20.67 -0.46
C LEU A 237 4.24 -21.37 0.86
N TYR A 238 3.23 -21.92 1.54
CA TYR A 238 3.33 -22.37 2.93
C TYR A 238 4.60 -23.19 3.18
N ARG A 239 4.86 -24.22 2.36
CA ARG A 239 6.02 -25.12 2.47
C ARG A 239 7.41 -24.48 2.37
N GLY A 240 7.51 -23.32 1.73
CA GLY A 240 8.79 -22.65 1.51
C GLY A 240 9.06 -21.48 2.45
N LEU A 241 8.13 -21.19 3.38
CA LEU A 241 8.30 -20.15 4.38
C LEU A 241 9.08 -20.69 5.57
N VAL A 242 10.08 -19.94 6.02
CA VAL A 242 10.78 -20.23 7.27
C VAL A 242 10.70 -19.01 8.18
N ASP A 243 10.10 -19.17 9.36
CA ASP A 243 10.09 -18.13 10.38
C ASP A 243 11.41 -18.11 11.13
N LEU A 244 11.95 -16.92 11.36
CA LEU A 244 13.07 -16.76 12.27
C LEU A 244 12.64 -16.31 13.67
N LYS A 245 11.35 -15.98 13.87
CA LYS A 245 10.80 -15.58 15.18
C LYS A 245 10.65 -16.78 16.13
N ILE A 246 10.65 -18.01 15.60
CA ILE A 246 10.69 -19.26 16.39
C ILE A 246 12.09 -19.50 16.99
N PRO A 247 12.27 -20.49 17.90
CA PRO A 247 13.60 -20.81 18.45
C PRO A 247 14.64 -21.06 17.35
N ARG A 248 15.84 -20.51 17.56
CA ARG A 248 16.92 -20.43 16.53
C ARG A 248 17.35 -21.79 16.00
N ASP A 249 17.39 -22.80 16.86
CA ASP A 249 17.73 -24.18 16.51
C ASP A 249 16.69 -24.80 15.57
N VAL A 250 15.40 -24.53 15.81
CA VAL A 250 14.29 -24.96 14.96
C VAL A 250 14.37 -24.26 13.59
N ALA A 251 14.56 -22.94 13.58
CA ALA A 251 14.72 -22.17 12.33
C ALA A 251 15.93 -22.64 11.51
N ALA A 252 17.07 -22.89 12.17
CA ALA A 252 18.27 -23.41 11.51
C ALA A 252 18.05 -24.81 10.93
N ASN A 253 17.32 -25.68 11.63
CA ASN A 253 16.98 -27.01 11.14
C ASN A 253 16.00 -26.95 9.96
N ALA A 254 15.02 -26.05 9.98
CA ALA A 254 14.12 -25.84 8.85
C ALA A 254 14.89 -25.41 7.58
N LEU A 255 15.81 -24.45 7.71
CA LEU A 255 16.68 -24.03 6.60
C LEU A 255 17.57 -25.16 6.09
N ARG A 256 18.13 -25.99 6.98
CA ARG A 256 18.89 -27.20 6.58
C ARG A 256 17.99 -28.20 5.85
N GLY A 257 16.74 -28.37 6.28
CA GLY A 257 15.72 -29.18 5.61
C GLY A 257 15.43 -28.69 4.18
N CYS A 258 15.47 -27.39 3.93
CA CYS A 258 15.40 -26.79 2.58
C CYS A 258 16.72 -26.95 1.78
N GLY A 259 17.76 -27.54 2.37
CA GLY A 259 19.04 -27.80 1.74
C GLY A 259 20.02 -26.63 1.79
N PHE A 260 19.85 -25.68 2.72
CA PHE A 260 20.82 -24.59 2.94
C PHE A 260 21.84 -24.98 4.02
N PRO A 261 23.15 -24.81 3.78
CA PRO A 261 24.14 -24.87 4.85
C PRO A 261 23.93 -23.73 5.86
N VAL A 262 23.71 -24.07 7.14
CA VAL A 262 23.49 -23.11 8.22
C VAL A 262 24.42 -23.36 9.41
N SER A 263 25.13 -22.32 9.82
CA SER A 263 25.94 -22.28 11.04
C SER A 263 25.25 -21.41 12.10
N VAL A 264 25.08 -21.96 13.31
CA VAL A 264 24.56 -21.22 14.47
C VAL A 264 25.74 -20.68 15.26
N ILE A 265 25.76 -19.38 15.53
CA ILE A 265 26.82 -18.74 16.31
C ILE A 265 26.35 -18.57 17.75
N PRO A 266 27.04 -19.15 18.75
CA PRO A 266 26.72 -18.93 20.16
C PRO A 266 26.91 -17.45 20.52
N GLN A 267 25.89 -16.81 21.09
CA GLN A 267 26.04 -15.47 21.65
C GLN A 267 27.03 -15.52 22.82
N LYS A 268 28.16 -14.80 22.72
CA LYS A 268 29.08 -14.62 23.85
C LYS A 268 28.46 -13.66 24.87
N THR A 269 28.66 -13.95 26.16
CA THR A 269 28.20 -13.15 27.30
C THR A 269 28.92 -11.80 27.48
N ALA A 270 29.88 -11.46 26.62
CA ALA A 270 30.64 -10.21 26.71
C ALA A 270 30.08 -9.14 25.75
N PRO A 271 29.99 -7.87 26.17
CA PRO A 271 29.52 -6.79 25.31
C PRO A 271 30.56 -6.52 24.20
N SER A 272 30.31 -7.02 22.99
CA SER A 272 31.01 -6.57 21.79
C SER A 272 30.34 -5.30 21.26
N SER A 273 31.14 -4.33 20.80
CA SER A 273 30.65 -3.05 20.23
C SER A 273 29.93 -3.20 18.88
N LEU A 274 29.93 -4.40 18.29
CA LEU A 274 29.22 -4.73 17.05
C LEU A 274 28.27 -5.92 17.30
N PRO A 275 27.03 -5.89 16.78
CA PRO A 275 26.13 -7.04 16.85
C PRO A 275 26.76 -8.22 16.09
N GLN A 276 27.03 -9.33 16.79
CA GLN A 276 27.47 -10.56 16.14
C GLN A 276 26.26 -11.28 15.52
N PRO A 277 26.39 -11.81 14.29
CA PRO A 277 25.29 -12.53 13.66
C PRO A 277 25.00 -13.81 14.45
N SER A 278 23.72 -14.12 14.66
CA SER A 278 23.27 -15.33 15.35
C SER A 278 23.23 -16.55 14.41
N LEU A 279 22.96 -16.34 13.13
CA LEU A 279 23.01 -17.37 12.08
C LEU A 279 23.85 -16.91 10.88
N VAL A 280 24.54 -17.88 10.26
CA VAL A 280 25.17 -17.73 8.94
C VAL A 280 24.58 -18.75 7.99
N ILE A 281 23.94 -18.28 6.93
CA ILE A 281 23.24 -19.10 5.92
C ILE A 281 24.02 -19.01 4.61
N LYS A 282 24.33 -20.12 3.96
CA LYS A 282 25.00 -20.12 2.64
C LYS A 282 24.01 -20.46 1.53
N CYS A 283 24.06 -19.74 0.43
CA CYS A 283 23.26 -20.02 -0.76
C CYS A 283 24.02 -19.67 -2.06
N ASP A 284 23.48 -20.07 -3.21
CA ASP A 284 24.01 -19.63 -4.50
C ASP A 284 23.61 -18.18 -4.77
N ALA A 285 22.34 -17.86 -4.57
CA ALA A 285 21.79 -16.53 -4.75
C ALA A 285 20.91 -16.10 -3.57
N VAL A 286 21.09 -14.86 -3.12
CA VAL A 286 20.16 -14.21 -2.21
C VAL A 286 19.40 -13.11 -2.94
N VAL A 287 18.08 -13.11 -2.82
CA VAL A 287 17.18 -12.11 -3.40
C VAL A 287 16.58 -11.28 -2.28
N ILE A 288 16.82 -9.98 -2.30
CA ILE A 288 16.31 -9.05 -1.28
C ILE A 288 15.06 -8.36 -1.82
N GLY A 289 13.91 -8.69 -1.24
CA GLY A 289 12.58 -8.26 -1.68
C GLY A 289 11.91 -9.30 -2.57
N SER A 290 10.66 -9.65 -2.25
CA SER A 290 9.89 -10.71 -2.92
C SER A 290 8.85 -10.20 -3.93
N GLY A 291 8.90 -8.90 -4.25
CA GLY A 291 7.98 -8.20 -5.15
C GLY A 291 8.09 -8.61 -6.62
N SER A 292 7.46 -7.84 -7.52
CA SER A 292 7.36 -8.17 -8.96
C SER A 292 8.68 -8.50 -9.64
N GLY A 293 9.78 -7.82 -9.32
CA GLY A 293 11.10 -8.14 -9.87
C GLY A 293 11.78 -9.30 -9.14
N GLY A 294 11.79 -9.27 -7.81
CA GLY A 294 12.49 -10.26 -6.98
C GLY A 294 11.90 -11.67 -7.07
N GLY A 295 10.56 -11.77 -7.07
CA GLY A 295 9.87 -13.05 -7.18
C GLY A 295 10.17 -13.77 -8.51
N VAL A 296 10.17 -13.03 -9.63
CA VAL A 296 10.52 -13.58 -10.96
C VAL A 296 11.93 -14.14 -10.96
N VAL A 297 12.91 -13.34 -10.51
CA VAL A 297 14.32 -13.77 -10.47
C VAL A 297 14.48 -15.00 -9.56
N ALA A 298 13.83 -15.01 -8.40
CA ALA A 298 13.92 -16.11 -7.46
C ALA A 298 13.38 -17.42 -8.06
N GLY A 299 12.19 -17.39 -8.65
CA GLY A 299 11.57 -18.56 -9.28
C GLY A 299 12.40 -19.11 -10.43
N VAL A 300 12.87 -18.24 -11.32
CA VAL A 300 13.68 -18.64 -12.50
C VAL A 300 15.01 -19.28 -12.07
N LEU A 301 15.73 -18.68 -11.10
CA LEU A 301 16.99 -19.23 -10.62
C LEU A 301 16.81 -20.57 -9.90
N ALA A 302 15.77 -20.71 -9.09
CA ALA A 302 15.52 -21.95 -8.35
C ALA A 302 15.07 -23.11 -9.26
N GLN A 303 14.26 -22.83 -10.29
CA GLN A 303 13.94 -23.80 -11.34
C GLN A 303 15.16 -24.23 -12.14
N ALA A 304 16.16 -23.34 -12.30
CA ALA A 304 17.44 -23.68 -12.91
C ALA A 304 18.37 -24.52 -12.00
N GLY A 305 17.94 -24.83 -10.77
CA GLY A 305 18.66 -25.71 -9.85
C GLY A 305 19.56 -24.99 -8.82
N TYR A 306 19.56 -23.66 -8.78
CA TYR A 306 20.36 -22.89 -7.82
C TYR A 306 19.67 -22.83 -6.46
N LYS A 307 20.45 -22.88 -5.36
CA LYS A 307 19.92 -22.63 -4.01
C LYS A 307 19.66 -21.14 -3.81
N VAL A 308 18.38 -20.76 -3.72
CA VAL A 308 17.93 -19.37 -3.67
C VAL A 308 17.25 -19.04 -2.35
N LEU A 309 17.77 -18.05 -1.63
CA LEU A 309 17.13 -17.53 -0.42
C LEU A 309 16.49 -16.17 -0.68
N VAL A 310 15.20 -16.01 -0.38
CA VAL A 310 14.49 -14.74 -0.50
C VAL A 310 14.34 -14.11 0.88
N LEU A 311 14.76 -12.85 1.02
CA LEU A 311 14.54 -12.04 2.23
C LEU A 311 13.44 -11.02 1.97
N GLU A 312 12.38 -11.05 2.78
CA GLU A 312 11.28 -10.08 2.71
C GLU A 312 11.09 -9.39 4.05
N LYS A 313 11.02 -8.07 4.07
CA LYS A 313 10.84 -7.31 5.32
C LYS A 313 9.42 -7.41 5.85
N GLY A 314 8.43 -7.56 4.96
CA GLY A 314 7.04 -7.75 5.32
C GLY A 314 6.73 -9.17 5.78
N ASP A 315 5.62 -9.33 6.49
CA ASP A 315 5.11 -10.65 6.86
C ASP A 315 4.38 -11.32 5.67
N TYR A 316 4.14 -12.64 5.75
CA TYR A 316 3.27 -13.37 4.84
C TYR A 316 1.84 -13.39 5.37
N CYS A 317 0.90 -12.83 4.63
CA CYS A 317 -0.53 -12.87 4.97
C CYS A 317 -1.19 -14.09 4.32
N ALA A 318 -1.25 -15.20 5.07
CA ALA A 318 -1.96 -16.42 4.66
C ALA A 318 -3.45 -16.16 4.40
N ARG A 319 -4.08 -16.99 3.55
CA ARG A 319 -5.49 -16.80 3.12
C ARG A 319 -6.47 -16.76 4.31
N ASN A 320 -6.27 -17.62 5.30
CA ASN A 320 -7.06 -17.65 6.55
C ASN A 320 -6.75 -16.49 7.52
N ASN A 321 -5.61 -15.81 7.36
CA ASN A 321 -5.17 -14.68 8.19
C ASN A 321 -5.49 -13.32 7.59
N LEU A 322 -6.06 -13.27 6.38
CA LEU A 322 -6.51 -12.03 5.77
C LEU A 322 -7.72 -11.48 6.54
N SER A 323 -7.61 -10.25 7.02
CA SER A 323 -8.75 -9.55 7.64
C SER A 323 -9.76 -9.06 6.60
N LEU A 324 -9.26 -8.65 5.41
CA LEU A 324 -9.99 -7.86 4.40
C LEU A 324 -10.61 -6.58 4.98
N LEU A 325 -10.08 -6.11 6.10
CA LEU A 325 -10.39 -4.85 6.74
C LEU A 325 -9.35 -3.83 6.34
N GLU A 326 -9.78 -2.64 5.89
CA GLU A 326 -8.86 -1.65 5.34
C GLU A 326 -7.74 -1.27 6.30
N GLY A 327 -8.05 -0.89 7.55
CA GLY A 327 -7.04 -0.50 8.54
C GLY A 327 -6.00 -1.59 8.81
N PRO A 328 -6.41 -2.80 9.26
CA PRO A 328 -5.49 -3.91 9.49
C PRO A 328 -4.70 -4.35 8.26
N ALA A 329 -5.34 -4.43 7.08
CA ALA A 329 -4.67 -4.82 5.84
C ALA A 329 -3.61 -3.79 5.42
N MET A 330 -3.90 -2.50 5.60
CA MET A 330 -2.96 -1.43 5.35
C MET A 330 -1.78 -1.48 6.33
N ASP A 331 -2.02 -1.74 7.61
CA ASP A 331 -0.94 -1.88 8.61
C ASP A 331 0.00 -3.05 8.31
N GLN A 332 -0.55 -4.18 7.87
CA GLN A 332 0.20 -5.42 7.69
C GLN A 332 0.90 -5.52 6.33
N MET A 333 0.27 -5.01 5.27
CA MET A 333 0.73 -5.26 3.90
C MET A 333 1.26 -4.03 3.17
N TYR A 334 1.14 -2.82 3.76
CA TYR A 334 1.66 -1.61 3.14
C TYR A 334 2.80 -1.01 3.96
N LEU A 335 3.78 -0.45 3.24
CA LEU A 335 4.89 0.28 3.84
C LEU A 335 4.36 1.46 4.64
N SER A 336 4.86 1.61 5.87
CA SER A 336 4.44 2.65 6.82
C SER A 336 2.92 2.72 6.98
N SER A 337 2.26 1.56 7.01
CA SER A 337 0.80 1.42 7.14
C SER A 337 0.00 2.16 6.07
N GLY A 338 0.60 2.36 4.88
CA GLY A 338 0.01 3.11 3.76
C GLY A 338 0.13 4.64 3.86
N LEU A 339 0.99 5.15 4.74
CA LEU A 339 1.13 6.58 5.04
C LEU A 339 2.43 7.21 4.51
N VAL A 340 3.10 6.57 3.55
CA VAL A 340 4.30 7.13 2.91
C VAL A 340 3.92 8.38 2.12
N ALA A 341 4.63 9.49 2.35
CA ALA A 341 4.39 10.75 1.66
C ALA A 341 5.70 11.47 1.31
N THR A 342 5.63 12.39 0.35
CA THR A 342 6.72 13.34 0.07
C THR A 342 6.95 14.32 1.22
N ASP A 343 8.13 14.95 1.26
CA ASP A 343 8.57 15.88 2.31
C ASP A 343 7.63 17.09 2.52
N ASP A 344 6.79 17.37 1.53
CA ASP A 344 5.80 18.44 1.50
C ASP A 344 4.37 17.95 1.71
N THR A 345 4.18 16.63 1.89
CA THR A 345 2.89 15.94 2.01
C THR A 345 1.93 16.25 0.87
N GLN A 346 2.44 16.62 -0.30
CA GLN A 346 1.61 16.82 -1.50
C GLN A 346 1.22 15.50 -2.12
N VAL A 347 2.13 14.52 -2.09
CA VAL A 347 1.95 13.22 -2.74
C VAL A 347 1.96 12.12 -1.68
N LEU A 348 0.86 11.38 -1.59
CA LEU A 348 0.79 10.10 -0.86
C LEU A 348 1.21 8.97 -1.79
N ILE A 349 1.99 8.03 -1.28
CA ILE A 349 2.56 6.90 -2.02
C ILE A 349 2.16 5.60 -1.31
N LEU A 350 1.61 4.66 -2.06
CA LEU A 350 1.33 3.32 -1.55
C LEU A 350 2.35 2.34 -2.11
N ALA A 351 3.02 1.63 -1.21
CA ALA A 351 3.98 0.60 -1.56
C ALA A 351 3.70 -0.65 -0.72
N GLY A 352 3.71 -1.83 -1.37
CA GLY A 352 3.53 -3.09 -0.65
C GLY A 352 4.73 -3.42 0.24
N SER A 353 4.47 -3.98 1.40
CA SER A 353 5.42 -4.45 2.41
C SER A 353 4.94 -5.77 3.00
N THR A 354 4.84 -6.79 2.14
CA THR A 354 4.42 -8.16 2.43
C THR A 354 5.09 -9.10 1.43
N VAL A 355 5.08 -10.40 1.67
CA VAL A 355 5.51 -11.39 0.67
C VAL A 355 4.73 -11.21 -0.63
N GLY A 356 5.45 -11.12 -1.75
CA GLY A 356 4.92 -10.76 -3.06
C GLY A 356 4.90 -9.24 -3.35
N GLY A 357 5.24 -8.41 -2.35
CA GLY A 357 5.38 -6.97 -2.45
C GLY A 357 4.15 -6.26 -3.02
N GLY A 358 4.38 -5.27 -3.88
CA GLY A 358 3.30 -4.52 -4.53
C GLY A 358 2.36 -5.38 -5.39
N SER A 359 2.80 -6.55 -5.87
CA SER A 359 1.94 -7.44 -6.68
C SER A 359 0.80 -8.05 -5.87
N THR A 360 1.00 -8.24 -4.56
CA THR A 360 0.00 -8.75 -3.63
C THR A 360 -1.15 -7.75 -3.41
N VAL A 361 -0.86 -6.45 -3.42
CA VAL A 361 -1.81 -5.39 -3.03
C VAL A 361 -2.22 -4.44 -4.18
N ASN A 362 -1.72 -4.65 -5.40
CA ASN A 362 -2.11 -3.85 -6.57
C ASN A 362 -3.56 -4.11 -7.06
N TRP A 363 -3.95 -3.35 -8.08
CA TRP A 363 -5.27 -3.36 -8.71
C TRP A 363 -5.36 -4.23 -9.98
N SER A 364 -4.54 -5.27 -10.07
CA SER A 364 -4.55 -6.30 -11.13
C SER A 364 -4.20 -5.88 -12.57
N ALA A 365 -4.18 -4.58 -12.89
CA ALA A 365 -3.89 -4.14 -14.25
C ALA A 365 -2.48 -4.51 -14.70
N SER A 366 -2.41 -5.19 -15.83
CA SER A 366 -1.23 -5.83 -16.40
C SER A 366 -1.07 -5.38 -17.85
N ILE A 367 -0.73 -4.10 -18.03
CA ILE A 367 -0.63 -3.46 -19.34
C ILE A 367 0.76 -3.73 -19.91
N ARG A 368 0.84 -4.27 -21.13
CA ARG A 368 2.11 -4.43 -21.85
C ARG A 368 2.74 -3.07 -22.09
N THR A 369 4.08 -3.01 -22.09
CA THR A 369 4.81 -1.77 -22.41
C THR A 369 4.36 -1.25 -23.77
N PRO A 370 3.80 -0.03 -23.86
CA PRO A 370 3.30 0.49 -25.13
C PRO A 370 4.43 0.65 -26.15
N GLU A 371 4.14 0.37 -27.42
CA GLU A 371 5.11 0.46 -28.52
C GLU A 371 5.83 1.81 -28.58
N ARG A 372 5.10 2.91 -28.33
CA ARG A 372 5.72 4.26 -28.28
C ARG A 372 6.76 4.40 -27.17
N VAL A 373 6.57 3.72 -26.04
CA VAL A 373 7.50 3.77 -24.90
C VAL A 373 8.72 2.92 -25.21
N ILE A 374 8.52 1.76 -25.87
CA ILE A 374 9.62 0.92 -26.37
C ILE A 374 10.50 1.72 -27.34
N LYS A 375 9.89 2.42 -28.31
CA LYS A 375 10.63 3.26 -29.27
C LYS A 375 11.34 4.43 -28.60
N ASP A 376 10.67 5.11 -27.65
CA ASP A 376 11.29 6.19 -26.89
C ASP A 376 12.54 5.71 -26.11
N TRP A 377 12.48 4.53 -25.49
CA TRP A 377 13.63 3.94 -24.81
C TRP A 377 14.71 3.45 -25.78
N SER A 378 14.34 2.76 -26.85
CA SER A 378 15.27 2.21 -27.83
C SER A 378 15.99 3.31 -28.61
N ASP A 379 15.22 4.19 -29.24
CA ASP A 379 15.72 5.17 -30.21
C ASP A 379 16.15 6.46 -29.51
N GLY A 380 15.41 6.89 -28.49
CA GLY A 380 15.67 8.14 -27.76
C GLY A 380 16.71 8.02 -26.65
N HIS A 381 16.91 6.82 -26.10
CA HIS A 381 17.83 6.57 -24.97
C HIS A 381 18.88 5.48 -25.24
N GLU A 382 18.99 4.99 -26.49
CA GLU A 382 19.93 3.95 -26.90
C GLU A 382 19.80 2.63 -26.12
N LEU A 383 18.58 2.30 -25.65
CA LEU A 383 18.28 1.08 -24.91
C LEU A 383 17.69 -0.01 -25.83
N GLU A 384 18.47 -0.40 -26.85
CA GLU A 384 18.09 -1.37 -27.92
C GLU A 384 17.48 -2.69 -27.39
N LEU A 385 17.82 -3.09 -26.15
CA LEU A 385 17.26 -4.29 -25.51
C LEU A 385 15.72 -4.27 -25.52
N PHE A 386 15.09 -3.11 -25.34
CA PHE A 386 13.63 -3.03 -25.22
C PHE A 386 12.89 -3.27 -26.55
N ASP A 387 13.51 -3.04 -27.70
CA ASP A 387 12.92 -3.38 -29.01
C ASP A 387 13.32 -4.79 -29.50
N SER A 388 14.24 -5.46 -28.78
CA SER A 388 14.70 -6.78 -29.14
C SER A 388 13.62 -7.87 -29.06
N ALA A 389 13.79 -8.94 -29.83
CA ALA A 389 12.95 -10.14 -29.75
C ALA A 389 12.93 -10.74 -28.34
N LEU A 390 14.04 -10.65 -27.60
CA LEU A 390 14.16 -11.16 -26.23
C LEU A 390 13.21 -10.44 -25.27
N TYR A 391 13.05 -9.13 -25.40
CA TYR A 391 12.11 -8.38 -24.54
C TYR A 391 10.66 -8.72 -24.87
N LYS A 392 10.34 -8.89 -26.16
CA LYS A 392 9.02 -9.30 -26.63
C LYS A 392 8.65 -10.70 -26.09
N GLU A 393 9.56 -11.66 -26.19
CA GLU A 393 9.41 -13.00 -25.62
C GLU A 393 9.27 -12.96 -24.09
N ALA A 394 10.09 -12.18 -23.39
CA ALA A 394 9.99 -12.04 -21.94
C ALA A 394 8.62 -11.49 -21.51
N MET A 395 8.07 -10.54 -22.26
CA MET A 395 6.74 -9.99 -22.01
C MET A 395 5.64 -11.04 -22.22
N ASP A 396 5.78 -11.90 -23.24
CA ASP A 396 4.83 -13.00 -23.50
C ASP A 396 4.85 -14.03 -22.38
N VAL A 397 6.04 -14.48 -21.96
CA VAL A 397 6.22 -15.43 -20.84
C VAL A 397 5.61 -14.87 -19.55
N VAL A 398 5.83 -13.59 -19.26
CA VAL A 398 5.26 -12.92 -18.07
C VAL A 398 3.74 -12.84 -18.15
N CYS A 399 3.19 -12.42 -19.29
CA CYS A 399 1.74 -12.31 -19.48
C CYS A 399 1.05 -13.68 -19.40
N GLU A 400 1.63 -14.72 -19.99
CA GLU A 400 1.11 -16.09 -19.96
C GLU A 400 1.13 -16.66 -18.53
N LYS A 401 2.27 -16.58 -17.83
CA LYS A 401 2.40 -17.08 -16.45
C LYS A 401 1.42 -16.39 -15.49
N MET A 402 1.22 -15.07 -15.65
CA MET A 402 0.26 -14.30 -14.86
C MET A 402 -1.20 -14.49 -15.32
N GLY A 403 -1.45 -15.19 -16.42
CA GLY A 403 -2.80 -15.36 -16.98
C GLY A 403 -3.47 -14.04 -17.34
N VAL A 404 -2.72 -13.12 -17.96
CA VAL A 404 -3.22 -11.79 -18.31
C VAL A 404 -4.30 -11.88 -19.38
N GLN A 405 -5.45 -11.28 -19.11
CA GLN A 405 -6.64 -11.33 -19.98
C GLN A 405 -7.51 -10.06 -19.82
N SER A 406 -8.33 -9.70 -20.83
CA SER A 406 -9.10 -8.44 -20.86
C SER A 406 -10.62 -8.58 -20.76
N GLU A 407 -11.14 -9.80 -20.68
CA GLU A 407 -12.55 -10.15 -20.51
C GLU A 407 -13.01 -10.01 -19.05
N PHE A 408 -14.30 -9.71 -18.85
CA PHE A 408 -14.96 -9.74 -17.56
C PHE A 408 -16.45 -10.05 -17.73
N HIS A 409 -17.04 -10.77 -16.77
CA HIS A 409 -18.48 -11.09 -16.82
C HIS A 409 -19.36 -9.95 -16.29
N ASN A 410 -18.89 -9.26 -15.24
CA ASN A 410 -19.61 -8.17 -14.60
C ASN A 410 -18.66 -7.00 -14.32
N GLU A 411 -19.16 -5.78 -14.54
CA GLU A 411 -18.41 -4.54 -14.36
C GLU A 411 -18.84 -3.83 -13.08
N GLY A 412 -17.85 -3.44 -12.26
CA GLY A 412 -18.10 -2.71 -11.01
C GLY A 412 -18.59 -1.29 -11.25
N PHE A 413 -19.18 -0.69 -10.22
CA PHE A 413 -19.86 0.61 -10.29
C PHE A 413 -19.03 1.74 -10.94
N ASN A 414 -17.80 1.99 -10.47
CA ASN A 414 -16.97 3.06 -11.03
C ASN A 414 -16.65 2.81 -12.52
N ASN A 415 -16.31 1.57 -12.86
CA ASN A 415 -15.92 1.20 -14.22
C ASN A 415 -17.11 1.34 -15.18
N ALA A 416 -18.31 0.92 -14.76
CA ALA A 416 -19.54 1.07 -15.55
C ALA A 416 -19.86 2.55 -15.82
N ILE A 417 -19.65 3.42 -14.83
CA ILE A 417 -19.83 4.87 -14.99
C ILE A 417 -18.80 5.48 -15.95
N LEU A 418 -17.53 5.11 -15.82
CA LEU A 418 -16.49 5.53 -16.77
C LEU A 418 -16.86 5.09 -18.20
N ARG A 419 -17.26 3.83 -18.38
CA ARG A 419 -17.68 3.28 -19.68
C ARG A 419 -18.85 4.05 -20.26
N ARG A 420 -19.93 4.23 -19.50
CA ARG A 420 -21.13 4.95 -19.96
C ARG A 420 -20.80 6.37 -20.36
N GLY A 421 -20.09 7.11 -19.51
CA GLY A 421 -19.72 8.49 -19.80
C GLY A 421 -18.83 8.61 -21.04
N CYS A 422 -17.92 7.65 -21.28
CA CYS A 422 -17.14 7.62 -22.52
C CYS A 422 -17.99 7.31 -23.74
N GLN A 423 -18.93 6.38 -23.65
CA GLN A 423 -19.85 6.03 -24.75
C GLN A 423 -20.71 7.23 -25.17
N GLU A 424 -21.30 7.94 -24.22
CA GLU A 424 -22.13 9.13 -24.47
C GLU A 424 -21.34 10.26 -25.14
N LEU A 425 -20.06 10.40 -24.80
CA LEU A 425 -19.18 11.44 -25.36
C LEU A 425 -18.44 11.00 -26.63
N GLY A 426 -18.58 9.75 -27.05
CA GLY A 426 -17.79 9.18 -28.15
C GLY A 426 -16.28 9.11 -27.85
N TYR A 427 -15.87 9.05 -26.59
CA TYR A 427 -14.46 8.97 -26.20
C TYR A 427 -13.91 7.54 -26.39
N PRO A 428 -12.65 7.40 -26.84
CA PRO A 428 -12.03 6.09 -27.01
C PRO A 428 -11.87 5.40 -25.65
N MET A 429 -12.21 4.11 -25.61
CA MET A 429 -12.09 3.29 -24.41
C MET A 429 -11.65 1.87 -24.76
N THR A 430 -10.91 1.25 -23.85
CA THR A 430 -10.41 -0.11 -24.01
C THR A 430 -10.54 -0.87 -22.70
N ASN A 431 -10.78 -2.17 -22.77
CA ASN A 431 -10.72 -3.02 -21.60
C ASN A 431 -9.26 -3.13 -21.12
N ILE A 432 -9.07 -3.02 -19.81
CA ILE A 432 -7.75 -3.14 -19.19
C ILE A 432 -7.41 -4.62 -19.07
N PRO A 433 -6.23 -5.08 -19.54
CA PRO A 433 -5.76 -6.43 -19.28
C PRO A 433 -5.44 -6.62 -17.79
N ARG A 434 -5.86 -7.75 -17.22
CA ARG A 434 -5.79 -8.06 -15.79
C ARG A 434 -5.21 -9.46 -15.57
N ASN A 435 -4.46 -9.62 -14.48
CA ASN A 435 -3.94 -10.93 -14.03
C ASN A 435 -4.93 -11.66 -13.10
N ALA A 436 -6.21 -11.67 -13.49
CA ALA A 436 -7.27 -12.35 -12.75
C ALA A 436 -8.31 -12.91 -13.74
N PRO A 437 -9.02 -14.00 -13.40
CA PRO A 437 -10.08 -14.57 -14.25
C PRO A 437 -11.22 -13.60 -14.57
N ALA A 438 -11.95 -13.85 -15.67
CA ALA A 438 -13.03 -12.98 -16.16
C ALA A 438 -14.20 -12.85 -15.16
N ASP A 439 -14.47 -13.88 -14.39
CA ASP A 439 -15.52 -13.94 -13.35
C ASP A 439 -15.08 -13.37 -11.99
N HIS A 440 -13.83 -12.89 -11.85
CA HIS A 440 -13.35 -12.34 -10.59
C HIS A 440 -13.95 -10.95 -10.30
N TYR A 441 -14.96 -10.93 -9.44
CA TYR A 441 -15.68 -9.74 -8.97
C TYR A 441 -15.62 -9.70 -7.44
N CYS A 442 -14.83 -8.80 -6.82
CA CYS A 442 -14.81 -8.64 -5.36
C CYS A 442 -14.78 -7.17 -4.94
N GLY A 443 -13.66 -6.47 -5.13
CA GLY A 443 -13.41 -5.10 -4.66
C GLY A 443 -12.27 -5.00 -3.63
N TRP A 444 -12.01 -6.10 -2.91
CA TRP A 444 -11.03 -6.18 -1.81
C TRP A 444 -9.61 -6.59 -2.22
N CYS A 445 -9.31 -6.75 -3.51
CA CYS A 445 -7.99 -7.23 -3.97
C CYS A 445 -6.79 -6.39 -3.51
N CYS A 446 -7.00 -5.11 -3.18
CA CYS A 446 -5.95 -4.26 -2.58
C CYS A 446 -5.70 -4.57 -1.10
N LEU A 447 -6.62 -5.27 -0.44
CA LEU A 447 -6.53 -5.69 0.96
C LEU A 447 -6.15 -7.17 1.08
N GLY A 448 -5.58 -7.75 0.02
CA GLY A 448 -5.21 -9.17 -0.09
C GLY A 448 -6.22 -10.00 -0.88
N CYS A 449 -5.74 -11.03 -1.58
CA CYS A 449 -6.56 -11.89 -2.43
C CYS A 449 -6.89 -13.19 -1.69
N LYS A 450 -8.10 -13.28 -1.12
CA LYS A 450 -8.56 -14.41 -0.31
C LYS A 450 -8.58 -15.76 -1.02
N ASP A 451 -8.75 -15.76 -2.34
CA ASP A 451 -8.96 -16.94 -3.17
C ASP A 451 -7.76 -17.25 -4.06
N GLY A 452 -6.66 -16.47 -3.96
CA GLY A 452 -5.45 -16.64 -4.77
C GLY A 452 -5.66 -16.43 -6.28
N ARG A 453 -6.82 -15.93 -6.72
CA ARG A 453 -7.18 -15.83 -8.14
C ARG A 453 -6.51 -14.64 -8.84
N LYS A 454 -6.06 -13.62 -8.09
CA LYS A 454 -5.21 -12.55 -8.61
C LYS A 454 -3.75 -13.01 -8.60
N LYS A 455 -3.21 -13.28 -9.79
CA LYS A 455 -1.89 -13.92 -9.97
C LYS A 455 -0.72 -12.94 -9.84
N GLY A 456 -0.39 -12.58 -8.60
CA GLY A 456 0.85 -11.88 -8.24
C GLY A 456 2.05 -12.83 -8.15
N THR A 457 3.23 -12.36 -7.74
CA THR A 457 4.42 -13.22 -7.60
C THR A 457 4.22 -14.33 -6.57
N ALA A 458 3.41 -14.08 -5.53
CA ALA A 458 3.06 -15.05 -4.51
C ALA A 458 2.24 -16.25 -5.03
N GLU A 459 1.56 -16.09 -6.17
CA GLU A 459 0.73 -17.12 -6.82
C GLU A 459 1.36 -17.61 -8.14
N THR A 460 2.61 -17.19 -8.43
CA THR A 460 3.33 -17.53 -9.67
C THR A 460 4.80 -17.90 -9.39
N TRP A 461 5.76 -17.00 -9.58
CA TRP A 461 7.18 -17.35 -9.51
C TRP A 461 7.69 -17.72 -8.12
N LEU A 462 7.08 -17.21 -7.04
CA LEU A 462 7.42 -17.69 -5.70
C LEU A 462 6.89 -19.12 -5.48
N VAL A 463 5.81 -19.52 -6.16
CA VAL A 463 5.36 -20.91 -6.17
C VAL A 463 6.38 -21.78 -6.90
N ASP A 464 6.92 -21.31 -8.02
CA ASP A 464 8.01 -22.01 -8.74
C ASP A 464 9.27 -22.17 -7.86
N LEU A 465 9.65 -21.13 -7.14
CA LEU A 465 10.75 -21.15 -6.15
C LEU A 465 10.55 -22.27 -5.13
N VAL A 466 9.39 -22.31 -4.48
CA VAL A 466 9.10 -23.31 -3.44
C VAL A 466 8.98 -24.71 -4.03
N SER A 467 8.23 -24.86 -5.13
CA SER A 467 7.97 -26.16 -5.77
C SER A 467 9.23 -26.81 -6.36
N SER A 468 10.25 -26.02 -6.70
CA SER A 468 11.55 -26.54 -7.15
C SER A 468 12.32 -27.32 -6.07
N GLY A 469 12.01 -27.14 -4.78
CA GLY A 469 12.81 -27.64 -3.66
C GLY A 469 14.18 -26.96 -3.49
N ASN A 470 14.47 -25.91 -4.26
CA ASN A 470 15.74 -25.18 -4.21
C ASN A 470 15.64 -23.81 -3.54
N GLY A 471 14.43 -23.43 -3.09
CA GLY A 471 14.13 -22.13 -2.55
C GLY A 471 13.63 -22.12 -1.12
N ALA A 472 13.92 -21.05 -0.39
CA ALA A 472 13.20 -20.70 0.85
C ALA A 472 12.96 -19.19 0.92
N ILE A 473 11.91 -18.79 1.63
CA ILE A 473 11.48 -17.40 1.82
C ILE A 473 11.49 -17.09 3.32
N LEU A 474 12.16 -16.00 3.69
CA LEU A 474 12.25 -15.48 5.05
C LEU A 474 11.43 -14.18 5.16
N PRO A 475 10.15 -14.26 5.59
CA PRO A 475 9.35 -13.06 5.89
C PRO A 475 9.82 -12.37 7.17
N GLY A 476 9.45 -11.11 7.36
CA GLY A 476 9.79 -10.32 8.56
C GLY A 476 11.30 -10.02 8.72
N CYS A 477 12.08 -10.11 7.64
CA CYS A 477 13.54 -9.99 7.62
C CYS A 477 13.98 -8.76 6.80
N GLU A 478 14.48 -7.72 7.45
CA GLU A 478 14.95 -6.50 6.78
C GLU A 478 16.46 -6.57 6.48
N ALA A 479 16.83 -6.44 5.21
CA ALA A 479 18.24 -6.29 4.83
C ALA A 479 18.81 -4.93 5.24
N ILE A 480 19.90 -4.96 6.00
CA ILE A 480 20.55 -3.77 6.56
C ILE A 480 21.74 -3.34 5.72
N LYS A 481 22.55 -4.32 5.25
CA LYS A 481 23.80 -4.04 4.54
C LYS A 481 24.23 -5.19 3.63
N ILE A 482 24.66 -4.88 2.42
CA ILE A 482 25.31 -5.82 1.50
C ILE A 482 26.79 -5.90 1.88
N LEU A 483 27.29 -7.13 2.02
CA LEU A 483 28.71 -7.39 2.22
C LEU A 483 29.44 -7.40 0.89
N ASN A 484 30.63 -6.81 0.88
CA ASN A 484 31.50 -6.82 -0.29
C ASN A 484 32.96 -6.98 0.12
N GLU A 485 33.73 -7.58 -0.78
CA GLU A 485 35.17 -7.76 -0.64
C GLU A 485 35.91 -7.16 -1.83
N GLU A 486 37.09 -6.60 -1.56
CA GLU A 486 38.07 -6.24 -2.58
C GLU A 486 39.04 -7.41 -2.74
N ARG A 487 39.10 -7.99 -3.95
CA ARG A 487 40.10 -9.02 -4.24
C ARG A 487 41.42 -8.34 -4.60
N LYS A 488 42.51 -8.73 -3.94
CA LYS A 488 43.87 -8.27 -4.25
C LYS A 488 44.13 -8.41 -5.76
N GLY A 489 44.50 -7.31 -6.43
CA GLY A 489 44.79 -7.26 -7.87
C GLY A 489 43.58 -6.99 -8.79
N ARG A 490 42.39 -6.69 -8.25
CA ARG A 490 41.25 -6.18 -9.02
C ARG A 490 40.68 -4.93 -8.36
N ASP A 491 40.49 -3.85 -9.13
CA ASP A 491 39.86 -2.61 -8.65
C ASP A 491 38.34 -2.73 -8.40
N ARG A 492 37.74 -3.93 -8.56
CA ARG A 492 36.29 -4.14 -8.45
C ARG A 492 35.93 -4.90 -7.18
N LYS A 493 35.04 -4.29 -6.40
CA LYS A 493 34.35 -4.92 -5.26
C LYS A 493 33.41 -6.02 -5.75
N THR A 494 33.41 -7.15 -5.06
CA THR A 494 32.48 -8.27 -5.32
C THR A 494 31.55 -8.40 -4.12
N ALA A 495 30.24 -8.45 -4.35
CA ALA A 495 29.28 -8.74 -3.29
C ALA A 495 29.43 -10.19 -2.82
N THR A 496 29.45 -10.41 -1.51
CA THR A 496 29.66 -11.74 -0.90
C THR A 496 28.48 -12.20 -0.06
N GLY A 497 27.45 -11.36 0.09
CA GLY A 497 26.34 -11.66 0.97
C GLY A 497 25.57 -10.45 1.43
N VAL A 498 24.70 -10.66 2.42
CA VAL A 498 23.87 -9.62 3.03
C VAL A 498 23.72 -9.89 4.52
N VAL A 499 23.79 -8.82 5.30
CA VAL A 499 23.40 -8.78 6.71
C VAL A 499 21.96 -8.29 6.78
N PHE A 500 21.13 -9.01 7.53
CA PHE A 500 19.73 -8.67 7.73
C PHE A 500 19.36 -8.79 9.20
N GLU A 501 18.30 -8.11 9.60
CA GLU A 501 17.76 -8.15 10.96
C GLU A 501 16.30 -8.59 10.96
N PHE A 502 15.87 -9.15 12.08
CA PHE A 502 14.49 -9.53 12.35
C PHE A 502 14.19 -9.34 13.84
N GLU A 503 12.91 -9.28 14.19
CA GLU A 503 12.47 -9.09 15.56
C GLU A 503 12.22 -10.44 16.24
N HIS A 504 12.90 -10.71 17.36
CA HIS A 504 12.71 -11.92 18.18
C HIS A 504 12.55 -11.52 19.65
N LYS A 505 11.39 -11.84 20.26
CA LYS A 505 11.07 -11.48 21.67
C LYS A 505 11.32 -10.00 21.97
N GLU A 506 10.83 -9.11 21.11
CA GLU A 506 10.95 -7.64 21.23
C GLU A 506 12.41 -7.11 21.17
N ALA A 507 13.37 -7.96 20.79
CA ALA A 507 14.76 -7.58 20.54
C ALA A 507 15.11 -7.79 19.06
N LYS A 508 15.97 -6.93 18.51
CA LYS A 508 16.51 -7.12 17.17
C LYS A 508 17.62 -8.16 17.20
N ASP A 509 17.48 -9.19 16.38
CA ASP A 509 18.52 -10.19 16.12
C ASP A 509 19.06 -9.98 14.69
N VAL A 510 20.31 -10.34 14.47
CA VAL A 510 21.04 -10.09 13.22
C VAL A 510 21.53 -11.41 12.65
N CYS A 511 21.35 -11.61 11.36
CA CYS A 511 21.80 -12.79 10.64
C CYS A 511 22.62 -12.40 9.41
N LEU A 512 23.43 -13.35 8.95
CA LEU A 512 24.27 -13.22 7.77
C LEU A 512 23.86 -14.26 6.71
N VAL A 513 23.70 -13.82 5.47
CA VAL A 513 23.66 -14.70 4.31
C VAL A 513 24.95 -14.52 3.52
N GLU A 514 25.68 -15.61 3.30
CA GLU A 514 26.78 -15.69 2.34
C GLU A 514 26.22 -16.20 1.01
N SER A 515 26.50 -15.47 -0.08
CA SER A 515 25.93 -15.78 -1.40
C SER A 515 26.95 -15.53 -2.51
N LYS A 516 26.91 -16.33 -3.58
CA LYS A 516 27.71 -16.08 -4.79
C LYS A 516 27.16 -14.90 -5.58
N VAL A 517 25.83 -14.69 -5.55
CA VAL A 517 25.14 -13.58 -6.22
C VAL A 517 24.16 -12.94 -5.24
N THR A 518 24.17 -11.61 -5.17
CA THR A 518 23.22 -10.82 -4.37
C THR A 518 22.36 -9.99 -5.31
N ILE A 519 21.04 -10.22 -5.30
CA ILE A 519 20.06 -9.50 -6.09
C ILE A 519 19.29 -8.54 -5.18
N VAL A 520 19.31 -7.25 -5.50
CA VAL A 520 18.59 -6.22 -4.74
C VAL A 520 17.32 -5.85 -5.50
N ALA A 521 16.17 -6.21 -4.94
CA ALA A 521 14.84 -6.03 -5.52
C ALA A 521 13.84 -5.42 -4.53
N CYS A 522 14.30 -4.50 -3.67
CA CYS A 522 13.51 -3.89 -2.60
C CYS A 522 12.49 -2.83 -3.07
N GLY A 523 12.25 -2.72 -4.39
CA GLY A 523 11.47 -1.64 -4.99
C GLY A 523 12.19 -0.27 -4.99
N ALA A 524 11.59 0.69 -5.68
CA ALA A 524 12.17 2.01 -5.93
C ALA A 524 12.42 2.86 -4.67
N LEU A 525 11.66 2.63 -3.58
CA LEU A 525 11.80 3.39 -2.34
C LEU A 525 12.87 2.82 -1.41
N CYS A 526 13.00 1.49 -1.31
CA CYS A 526 13.91 0.87 -0.35
C CYS A 526 15.26 0.47 -0.96
N THR A 527 15.33 0.21 -2.26
CA THR A 527 16.59 -0.18 -2.95
C THR A 527 17.67 0.90 -2.78
N PRO A 528 17.41 2.20 -3.06
CA PRO A 528 18.45 3.23 -2.93
C PRO A 528 19.02 3.34 -1.52
N ALA A 529 18.16 3.22 -0.49
CA ALA A 529 18.56 3.29 0.90
C ALA A 529 19.53 2.16 1.26
N LEU A 530 19.20 0.91 0.88
CA LEU A 530 20.08 -0.24 1.12
C LEU A 530 21.42 -0.11 0.38
N LEU A 531 21.41 0.28 -0.89
CA LEU A 531 22.65 0.46 -1.67
C LEU A 531 23.57 1.51 -1.03
N ARG A 532 23.00 2.64 -0.57
CA ARG A 532 23.77 3.69 0.11
C ARG A 532 24.32 3.23 1.46
N ARG A 533 23.52 2.56 2.30
CA ARG A 533 23.98 1.96 3.57
C ARG A 533 25.09 0.92 3.36
N SER A 534 25.10 0.29 2.17
CA SER A 534 26.13 -0.67 1.76
C SER A 534 27.40 -0.03 1.20
N GLY A 535 27.49 1.30 1.16
CA GLY A 535 28.67 2.05 0.77
C GLY A 535 28.84 2.25 -0.74
N LEU A 536 27.81 1.98 -1.55
CA LEU A 536 27.83 2.30 -2.98
C LEU A 536 27.71 3.81 -3.17
N LYS A 537 28.56 4.37 -4.04
CA LYS A 537 28.75 5.82 -4.21
C LYS A 537 28.27 6.38 -5.56
N ASN A 538 27.60 5.58 -6.39
CA ASN A 538 27.09 6.07 -7.68
C ASN A 538 26.12 7.24 -7.45
N ALA A 539 26.37 8.37 -8.11
CA ALA A 539 25.64 9.62 -7.90
C ALA A 539 24.15 9.54 -8.25
N ASN A 540 23.74 8.54 -9.05
CA ASN A 540 22.35 8.32 -9.42
C ASN A 540 21.55 7.52 -8.37
N ILE A 541 22.21 6.92 -7.36
CA ILE A 541 21.51 6.16 -6.32
C ILE A 541 20.58 7.09 -5.54
N GLY A 542 19.26 6.84 -5.67
CA GLY A 542 18.21 7.63 -5.02
C GLY A 542 17.85 8.90 -5.78
N ARG A 543 18.25 9.05 -7.05
CA ARG A 543 17.78 10.10 -7.96
C ARG A 543 16.83 9.52 -9.01
N ASN A 544 16.21 10.40 -9.79
CA ASN A 544 15.32 10.05 -10.89
C ASN A 544 14.16 9.16 -10.44
N LEU A 545 13.55 9.49 -9.29
CA LEU A 545 12.31 8.87 -8.84
C LEU A 545 11.15 9.36 -9.72
N HIS A 546 10.50 8.43 -10.40
CA HIS A 546 9.28 8.66 -11.17
C HIS A 546 8.10 7.99 -10.47
N LEU A 547 6.99 8.71 -10.43
CA LEU A 547 5.83 8.42 -9.59
C LEU A 547 4.57 8.12 -10.43
N HIS A 548 4.35 8.76 -11.60
CA HIS A 548 3.08 8.79 -12.32
C HIS A 548 1.92 9.43 -11.51
N PRO A 549 1.92 10.77 -11.37
CA PRO A 549 0.96 11.46 -10.52
C PRO A 549 -0.47 11.26 -11.02
N VAL A 550 -1.41 11.22 -10.07
CA VAL A 550 -2.84 11.11 -10.34
C VAL A 550 -3.62 12.30 -9.79
N ALA A 551 -4.67 12.65 -10.51
CA ALA A 551 -5.65 13.62 -10.08
C ALA A 551 -7.05 13.03 -10.22
N MET A 552 -7.87 13.14 -9.18
CA MET A 552 -9.19 12.51 -9.12
C MET A 552 -10.32 13.53 -9.24
N SER A 553 -11.42 13.06 -9.81
CA SER A 553 -12.73 13.68 -9.82
C SER A 553 -13.77 12.66 -9.32
N TRP A 554 -14.88 13.17 -8.81
CA TRP A 554 -15.94 12.33 -8.27
C TRP A 554 -17.31 12.79 -8.79
N GLY A 555 -18.25 11.84 -8.85
CA GLY A 555 -19.65 12.09 -9.20
C GLY A 555 -20.58 11.29 -8.30
N TYR A 556 -21.64 11.94 -7.81
CA TYR A 556 -22.66 11.33 -6.96
C TYR A 556 -23.85 10.85 -7.80
N PHE A 557 -24.26 9.59 -7.60
CA PHE A 557 -25.34 8.93 -8.32
C PHE A 557 -26.35 8.37 -7.31
N PRO A 558 -27.35 9.15 -6.88
CA PRO A 558 -28.32 8.71 -5.89
C PRO A 558 -29.08 7.47 -6.37
N ASP A 559 -29.49 6.63 -5.41
CA ASP A 559 -30.37 5.50 -5.72
C ASP A 559 -31.68 6.01 -6.29
N THR A 560 -32.15 5.34 -7.34
CA THR A 560 -33.42 5.62 -7.99
C THR A 560 -34.42 4.51 -7.66
N PRO A 561 -35.72 4.81 -7.44
CA PRO A 561 -36.68 3.80 -6.96
C PRO A 561 -37.02 2.70 -7.97
N SER A 562 -36.61 2.83 -9.23
CA SER A 562 -36.92 1.87 -10.29
C SER A 562 -35.81 0.82 -10.40
N SER A 563 -36.21 -0.45 -10.52
CA SER A 563 -35.29 -1.58 -10.72
C SER A 563 -34.49 -1.51 -12.03
N ASP A 564 -35.01 -0.79 -13.03
CA ASP A 564 -34.39 -0.65 -14.36
C ASP A 564 -33.58 0.65 -14.49
N ALA A 565 -33.44 1.42 -13.40
CA ALA A 565 -32.79 2.72 -13.45
C ALA A 565 -31.26 2.62 -13.39
N TRP A 566 -30.62 3.47 -14.18
CA TRP A 566 -29.17 3.60 -14.25
C TRP A 566 -28.65 4.63 -13.23
N PRO A 567 -27.53 4.36 -12.54
CA PRO A 567 -26.80 3.08 -12.46
C PRO A 567 -27.47 2.10 -11.50
N GLU A 568 -27.20 0.79 -11.67
CA GLU A 568 -27.91 -0.26 -10.92
C GLU A 568 -27.78 -0.08 -9.40
N ALA A 569 -28.88 -0.24 -8.66
CA ALA A 569 -28.98 0.15 -7.24
C ALA A 569 -28.14 -0.75 -6.31
N GLU A 570 -27.95 -2.00 -6.69
CA GLU A 570 -27.20 -3.01 -5.94
C GLU A 570 -25.68 -2.79 -6.01
N LYS A 571 -25.15 -2.25 -7.12
CA LYS A 571 -23.70 -2.08 -7.29
C LYS A 571 -23.17 -0.95 -6.40
N LYS A 572 -22.18 -1.23 -5.56
CA LYS A 572 -21.54 -0.19 -4.73
C LYS A 572 -20.17 0.24 -5.27
N SER A 573 -19.76 1.45 -4.93
CA SER A 573 -18.51 2.08 -5.39
C SER A 573 -17.23 1.35 -4.97
N TYR A 574 -17.29 0.44 -4.01
CA TYR A 574 -16.13 -0.33 -3.52
C TYR A 574 -16.14 -1.80 -4.00
N GLU A 575 -17.11 -2.19 -4.84
CA GLU A 575 -17.28 -3.58 -5.28
C GLU A 575 -16.84 -3.81 -6.73
N GLY A 576 -16.56 -5.07 -7.04
CA GLY A 576 -16.29 -5.55 -8.39
C GLY A 576 -14.82 -5.59 -8.79
N GLY A 577 -14.55 -5.76 -10.08
CA GLY A 577 -13.19 -5.68 -10.61
C GLY A 577 -12.65 -4.26 -10.43
N ILE A 578 -11.48 -4.10 -9.81
CA ILE A 578 -10.96 -2.76 -9.44
C ILE A 578 -10.78 -1.87 -10.68
N MET A 579 -10.12 -2.37 -11.72
CA MET A 579 -9.91 -1.66 -12.99
C MET A 579 -10.20 -2.57 -14.17
N THR A 580 -11.33 -2.37 -14.85
CA THR A 580 -11.76 -3.14 -16.04
C THR A 580 -11.75 -2.31 -17.31
N VAL A 581 -11.85 -0.98 -17.21
CA VAL A 581 -11.89 -0.07 -18.36
C VAL A 581 -10.99 1.14 -18.17
N MET A 582 -10.38 1.60 -19.26
CA MET A 582 -9.68 2.89 -19.32
C MET A 582 -10.06 3.64 -20.58
N SER A 583 -9.94 4.97 -20.52
CA SER A 583 -10.01 5.84 -21.70
C SER A 583 -8.66 6.46 -22.00
N THR A 584 -8.31 6.48 -23.29
CA THR A 584 -7.09 7.06 -23.85
C THR A 584 -7.35 8.44 -24.47
N VAL A 585 -8.48 9.08 -24.16
CA VAL A 585 -8.87 10.38 -24.77
C VAL A 585 -7.86 11.52 -24.54
N VAL A 586 -7.10 11.46 -23.45
CA VAL A 586 -6.00 12.42 -23.15
C VAL A 586 -4.62 11.79 -23.36
N ASP A 587 -4.57 10.54 -23.80
CA ASP A 587 -3.31 9.85 -24.03
C ASP A 587 -2.67 10.37 -25.32
N ASN A 588 -1.47 10.94 -25.22
CA ASN A 588 -0.75 11.48 -26.37
C ASN A 588 -1.58 12.46 -27.22
N HIS A 589 -2.47 13.24 -26.60
CA HIS A 589 -3.45 14.08 -27.30
C HIS A 589 -2.80 15.10 -28.25
N ASP A 590 -1.58 15.56 -27.97
CA ASP A 590 -0.84 16.55 -28.76
C ASP A 590 0.29 15.93 -29.61
N GLY A 591 0.38 14.60 -29.68
CA GLY A 591 1.44 13.89 -30.40
C GLY A 591 2.83 13.94 -29.73
N SER A 592 2.95 14.52 -28.53
CA SER A 592 4.23 14.68 -27.81
C SER A 592 4.79 13.39 -27.21
N GLY A 593 4.02 12.31 -27.20
CA GLY A 593 4.27 11.08 -26.45
C GLY A 593 3.86 11.15 -24.97
N TYR A 594 3.43 12.31 -24.48
CA TYR A 594 2.99 12.54 -23.11
C TYR A 594 1.48 12.87 -23.05
N GLY A 595 0.87 12.58 -21.90
CA GLY A 595 -0.56 12.72 -21.71
C GLY A 595 -1.04 11.99 -20.46
N ALA A 596 -2.35 11.78 -20.37
CA ALA A 596 -2.94 11.04 -19.26
C ALA A 596 -3.91 9.96 -19.75
N VAL A 597 -3.96 8.84 -19.02
CA VAL A 597 -5.01 7.84 -19.16
C VAL A 597 -6.05 8.01 -18.07
N ILE A 598 -7.33 7.81 -18.42
CA ILE A 598 -8.44 7.95 -17.49
C ILE A 598 -8.87 6.57 -17.00
N GLN A 599 -8.91 6.37 -15.69
CA GLN A 599 -9.15 5.09 -15.02
C GLN A 599 -9.95 5.29 -13.73
N THR A 600 -10.31 4.19 -13.06
CA THR A 600 -11.10 4.21 -11.81
C THR A 600 -10.31 3.61 -10.65
N PRO A 601 -10.41 4.16 -9.42
CA PRO A 601 -9.72 3.61 -8.26
C PRO A 601 -10.53 2.53 -7.54
N SER A 602 -9.89 1.78 -6.64
CA SER A 602 -10.58 1.11 -5.52
C SER A 602 -10.36 1.93 -4.26
N LEU A 603 -11.45 2.42 -3.67
CA LEU A 603 -11.45 3.23 -2.46
C LEU A 603 -12.37 2.60 -1.42
N HIS A 604 -11.79 2.17 -0.32
CA HIS A 604 -12.53 1.80 0.90
C HIS A 604 -12.71 3.04 1.80
N PRO A 605 -13.57 3.01 2.82
CA PRO A 605 -13.99 4.20 3.56
C PRO A 605 -12.86 5.08 4.11
N GLY A 606 -11.79 4.48 4.64
CA GLY A 606 -10.61 5.16 5.14
C GLY A 606 -9.92 5.97 4.06
N THR A 607 -9.52 5.29 2.97
CA THR A 607 -8.87 5.93 1.83
C THR A 607 -9.78 6.97 1.19
N PHE A 608 -11.06 6.68 0.99
CA PHE A 608 -12.01 7.65 0.46
C PHE A 608 -12.07 8.92 1.32
N SER A 609 -12.12 8.77 2.65
CA SER A 609 -12.25 9.90 3.57
C SER A 609 -11.05 10.84 3.53
N ILE A 610 -9.83 10.32 3.39
CA ILE A 610 -8.63 11.17 3.36
C ILE A 610 -8.51 11.98 2.06
N LEU A 611 -9.03 11.43 0.95
CA LEU A 611 -9.10 12.11 -0.35
C LEU A 611 -10.17 13.18 -0.39
N THR A 612 -11.26 12.97 0.33
CA THR A 612 -12.42 13.87 0.32
C THR A 612 -12.02 15.24 0.88
N PRO A 613 -12.27 16.35 0.15
CA PRO A 613 -11.98 17.69 0.68
C PRO A 613 -12.80 17.93 1.96
N TRP A 614 -12.21 18.59 2.95
CA TRP A 614 -12.89 18.91 4.21
C TRP A 614 -13.20 20.40 4.23
N LEU A 615 -14.49 20.74 4.28
CA LEU A 615 -14.97 22.13 4.42
C LEU A 615 -15.49 22.42 5.83
N SER A 616 -16.17 21.44 6.44
CA SER A 616 -16.65 21.45 7.82
C SER A 616 -16.92 20.01 8.27
N GLY A 617 -17.16 19.81 9.57
CA GLY A 617 -17.49 18.50 10.10
C GLY A 617 -18.79 17.93 9.55
N ILE A 618 -19.81 18.78 9.37
CA ILE A 618 -21.10 18.40 8.76
C ILE A 618 -20.94 18.05 7.27
N ASP A 619 -20.17 18.83 6.49
CA ASP A 619 -19.91 18.55 5.08
C ASP A 619 -19.21 17.19 4.91
N MET A 620 -18.22 16.90 5.75
CA MET A 620 -17.52 15.61 5.74
C MET A 620 -18.48 14.44 6.02
N LYS A 621 -19.33 14.53 7.06
CA LYS A 621 -20.32 13.48 7.33
C LYS A 621 -21.33 13.30 6.19
N ASN A 622 -21.79 14.40 5.59
CA ASN A 622 -22.69 14.36 4.43
C ASN A 622 -22.05 13.67 3.21
N ARG A 623 -20.79 13.97 2.91
CA ARG A 623 -20.04 13.32 1.82
C ARG A 623 -19.86 11.83 2.10
N MET A 624 -19.51 11.48 3.34
CA MET A 624 -19.35 10.09 3.74
C MET A 624 -20.68 9.32 3.70
N ARG A 625 -21.82 9.95 4.01
CA ARG A 625 -23.15 9.33 3.86
C ARG A 625 -23.45 8.88 2.42
N ARG A 626 -22.80 9.51 1.44
CA ARG A 626 -22.92 9.24 0.00
C ARG A 626 -21.82 8.32 -0.55
N PHE A 627 -20.92 7.82 0.30
CA PHE A 627 -19.74 7.02 -0.05
C PHE A 627 -20.02 5.92 -1.07
N SER A 628 -20.96 5.02 -0.75
CA SER A 628 -21.24 3.82 -1.53
C SER A 628 -21.83 4.10 -2.92
N ARG A 629 -22.30 5.34 -3.15
CA ARG A 629 -22.93 5.81 -4.40
C ARG A 629 -22.19 6.99 -5.04
N THR A 630 -20.92 7.18 -4.66
CA THR A 630 -20.05 8.20 -5.26
C THR A 630 -18.97 7.51 -6.11
N ALA A 631 -19.03 7.70 -7.41
CA ALA A 631 -18.02 7.18 -8.32
C ALA A 631 -16.80 8.09 -8.37
N HIS A 632 -15.62 7.49 -8.54
CA HIS A 632 -14.37 8.19 -8.72
C HIS A 632 -13.73 7.83 -10.06
N ILE A 633 -13.23 8.85 -10.74
CA ILE A 633 -12.47 8.73 -11.98
C ILE A 633 -11.21 9.57 -11.83
N PHE A 634 -10.06 8.99 -12.17
CA PHE A 634 -8.77 9.66 -12.09
C PHE A 634 -8.07 9.73 -13.44
N ALA A 635 -7.32 10.82 -13.62
CA ALA A 635 -6.33 10.96 -14.67
C ALA A 635 -4.96 10.53 -14.14
N LEU A 636 -4.29 9.63 -14.84
CA LEU A 636 -2.92 9.16 -14.57
C LEU A 636 -1.99 9.72 -15.63
N ALA A 637 -1.15 10.68 -15.25
CA ALA A 637 -0.20 11.28 -16.18
C ALA A 637 1.03 10.40 -16.37
N ARG A 638 1.49 10.28 -17.63
CA ARG A 638 2.87 9.87 -17.92
C ARG A 638 3.78 10.98 -17.41
N ASP A 639 4.63 10.67 -16.44
CA ASP A 639 5.42 11.69 -15.76
C ASP A 639 6.74 12.00 -16.46
N LYS A 640 7.02 13.29 -16.54
CA LYS A 640 8.32 13.87 -16.86
C LYS A 640 8.99 14.44 -15.61
N GLY A 641 8.19 14.87 -14.63
CA GLY A 641 8.65 15.26 -13.30
C GLY A 641 9.38 14.11 -12.60
N SER A 642 10.38 14.47 -11.81
CA SER A 642 11.23 13.49 -11.11
C SER A 642 11.50 13.92 -9.68
N GLY A 643 11.99 12.96 -8.89
CA GLY A 643 12.24 13.12 -7.48
C GLY A 643 13.52 12.45 -7.00
N THR A 644 13.70 12.46 -5.69
CA THR A 644 14.81 11.82 -4.98
C THR A 644 14.30 11.01 -3.80
N VAL A 645 15.02 9.94 -3.48
CA VAL A 645 14.81 9.07 -2.32
C VAL A 645 16.10 9.00 -1.52
N LEU A 646 16.09 9.57 -0.32
CA LEU A 646 17.18 9.42 0.65
C LEU A 646 16.96 8.18 1.52
N SER A 647 15.73 8.00 1.97
CA SER A 647 15.21 6.84 2.68
C SER A 647 13.73 6.68 2.30
N PRO A 648 13.08 5.55 2.64
CA PRO A 648 11.64 5.39 2.41
C PRO A 648 10.76 6.46 3.10
N SER A 649 11.29 7.12 4.13
CA SER A 649 10.63 8.21 4.85
C SER A 649 11.04 9.61 4.37
N ILE A 650 12.08 9.76 3.56
CA ILE A 650 12.58 11.05 3.05
C ILE A 650 12.57 11.02 1.53
N ILE A 651 11.45 11.50 0.97
CA ILE A 651 11.16 11.50 -0.45
C ILE A 651 10.86 12.93 -0.89
N SER A 652 11.49 13.38 -1.97
CA SER A 652 11.18 14.66 -2.62
C SER A 652 10.70 14.39 -4.03
N TYR A 653 9.67 15.08 -4.50
CA TYR A 653 9.17 14.94 -5.86
C TYR A 653 8.74 16.29 -6.41
N ARG A 654 9.12 16.57 -7.67
CA ARG A 654 8.69 17.78 -8.36
C ARG A 654 7.98 17.40 -9.64
N MET A 655 6.67 17.63 -9.66
CA MET A 655 5.84 17.48 -10.86
C MET A 655 6.29 18.47 -11.96
N GLY A 656 6.43 17.98 -13.19
CA GLY A 656 6.76 18.78 -14.37
C GLY A 656 5.53 19.53 -14.92
N ASP A 657 5.76 20.53 -15.76
CA ASP A 657 4.66 21.32 -16.34
C ASP A 657 3.82 20.51 -17.35
N VAL A 658 4.46 19.57 -18.06
CA VAL A 658 3.77 18.63 -18.94
C VAL A 658 2.83 17.71 -18.15
N ASP A 659 3.27 17.23 -16.99
CA ASP A 659 2.45 16.41 -16.10
C ASP A 659 1.24 17.21 -15.60
N ARG A 660 1.47 18.45 -15.18
CA ARG A 660 0.41 19.37 -14.73
C ARG A 660 -0.64 19.60 -15.82
N GLU A 661 -0.22 19.86 -17.04
CA GLU A 661 -1.16 20.09 -18.15
C GLU A 661 -1.90 18.80 -18.53
N SER A 662 -1.21 17.65 -18.47
CA SER A 662 -1.84 16.33 -18.72
C SER A 662 -2.91 16.01 -17.68
N LEU A 663 -2.63 16.22 -16.40
CA LEU A 663 -3.60 16.01 -15.32
C LEU A 663 -4.78 16.95 -15.41
N LYS A 664 -4.53 18.21 -15.75
CA LYS A 664 -5.55 19.25 -15.93
C LYS A 664 -6.52 18.88 -17.06
N LYS A 665 -6.01 18.51 -18.23
CA LYS A 665 -6.82 17.99 -19.35
C LYS A 665 -7.56 16.71 -18.94
N GLY A 666 -6.88 15.80 -18.24
CA GLY A 666 -7.47 14.57 -17.73
C GLY A 666 -8.65 14.80 -16.77
N LEU A 667 -8.53 15.74 -15.83
CA LEU A 667 -9.60 16.12 -14.91
C LEU A 667 -10.79 16.75 -15.63
N GLU A 668 -10.53 17.62 -16.61
CA GLU A 668 -11.59 18.21 -17.46
C GLU A 668 -12.39 17.13 -18.17
N LYS A 669 -11.71 16.15 -18.78
CA LYS A 669 -12.38 15.00 -19.40
C LYS A 669 -13.10 14.11 -18.40
N ALA A 670 -12.50 13.86 -17.23
CA ALA A 670 -13.13 13.03 -16.20
C ALA A 670 -14.44 13.65 -15.67
N LEU A 671 -14.51 14.97 -15.49
CA LEU A 671 -15.75 15.64 -15.12
C LEU A 671 -16.82 15.57 -16.21
N ARG A 672 -16.44 15.74 -17.48
CA ARG A 672 -17.37 15.55 -18.61
C ARG A 672 -17.91 14.12 -18.64
N ILE A 673 -17.05 13.12 -18.44
CA ILE A 673 -17.44 11.71 -18.37
C ILE A 673 -18.45 11.48 -17.24
N LEU A 674 -18.18 11.99 -16.04
CA LEU A 674 -19.11 11.85 -14.90
C LEU A 674 -20.46 12.51 -15.17
N ALA A 675 -20.47 13.72 -15.74
CA ALA A 675 -21.70 14.42 -16.10
C ALA A 675 -22.49 13.66 -17.18
N ALA A 676 -21.82 13.22 -18.25
CA ALA A 676 -22.42 12.47 -19.34
C ALA A 676 -22.95 11.09 -18.88
N ALA A 677 -22.30 10.48 -17.90
CA ALA A 677 -22.77 9.24 -17.28
C ALA A 677 -24.04 9.43 -16.41
N GLY A 678 -24.47 10.66 -16.15
CA GLY A 678 -25.69 10.98 -15.41
C GLY A 678 -25.49 11.34 -13.95
N ALA A 679 -24.28 11.78 -13.54
CA ALA A 679 -24.04 12.22 -12.17
C ALA A 679 -24.99 13.37 -11.79
N GLU A 680 -25.53 13.35 -10.58
CA GLU A 680 -26.34 14.47 -10.07
C GLU A 680 -25.46 15.64 -9.64
N GLU A 681 -24.34 15.32 -8.99
CA GLU A 681 -23.35 16.28 -8.52
C GLU A 681 -21.96 15.79 -8.88
N ILE A 682 -21.10 16.68 -9.32
CA ILE A 682 -19.70 16.39 -9.65
C ILE A 682 -18.75 17.35 -8.93
N GLY A 683 -17.51 16.91 -8.74
CA GLY A 683 -16.47 17.76 -8.18
C GLY A 683 -15.08 17.17 -8.30
N THR A 684 -14.11 17.87 -7.72
CA THR A 684 -12.72 17.42 -7.60
C THR A 684 -12.33 17.32 -6.13
N HIS A 685 -11.12 16.81 -5.88
CA HIS A 685 -10.52 16.74 -4.54
C HIS A 685 -9.67 17.96 -4.18
N HIS A 686 -9.86 19.08 -4.89
CA HIS A 686 -9.22 20.34 -4.56
C HIS A 686 -9.67 20.83 -3.17
N CYS A 687 -8.78 21.42 -2.36
CA CYS A 687 -9.07 21.77 -0.95
C CYS A 687 -10.29 22.70 -0.76
N LYS A 688 -10.56 23.57 -1.74
CA LYS A 688 -11.76 24.44 -1.80
C LYS A 688 -13.09 23.69 -1.93
N GLY A 689 -13.08 22.39 -2.20
CA GLY A 689 -14.28 21.53 -2.20
C GLY A 689 -15.38 21.96 -3.17
N LYS A 690 -15.05 22.65 -4.26
CA LYS A 690 -16.03 23.13 -5.24
C LYS A 690 -16.76 21.95 -5.89
N THR A 691 -18.08 22.06 -5.96
CA THR A 691 -18.97 21.08 -6.55
C THR A 691 -19.92 21.75 -7.54
N LEU A 692 -20.58 20.95 -8.38
CA LEU A 692 -21.58 21.41 -9.33
C LEU A 692 -22.72 20.39 -9.41
N ASN A 693 -23.96 20.85 -9.22
CA ASN A 693 -25.14 20.05 -9.48
C ASN A 693 -25.42 20.06 -10.99
N VAL A 694 -25.15 18.94 -11.67
CA VAL A 694 -25.20 18.83 -13.13
C VAL A 694 -26.61 19.07 -13.67
N LYS A 695 -27.64 18.64 -12.93
CA LYS A 695 -29.05 18.78 -13.35
C LYS A 695 -29.57 20.22 -13.28
N LYS A 696 -28.93 21.07 -12.47
CA LYS A 696 -29.35 22.47 -12.24
C LYS A 696 -28.44 23.50 -12.90
N ALA A 697 -27.22 23.11 -13.24
CA ALA A 697 -26.21 24.02 -13.76
C ALA A 697 -26.48 24.42 -15.21
N SER A 698 -26.20 25.68 -15.52
CA SER A 698 -26.08 26.15 -16.90
C SER A 698 -24.80 25.62 -17.56
N SER A 699 -24.76 25.57 -18.89
CA SER A 699 -23.55 25.23 -19.65
C SER A 699 -22.37 26.16 -19.31
N HIS A 700 -22.65 27.43 -19.02
CA HIS A 700 -21.62 28.39 -18.63
C HIS A 700 -21.01 28.06 -17.26
N GLU A 701 -21.81 27.67 -16.27
CA GLU A 701 -21.31 27.25 -14.95
C GLU A 701 -20.49 25.97 -15.03
N PHE A 702 -20.88 25.04 -15.90
CA PHE A 702 -20.10 23.84 -16.16
C PHE A 702 -18.73 24.17 -16.75
N GLU A 703 -18.69 24.98 -17.82
CA GLU A 703 -17.42 25.41 -18.43
C GLU A 703 -16.57 26.22 -17.44
N ARG A 704 -17.21 27.03 -16.58
CA ARG A 704 -16.51 27.75 -15.51
C ARG A 704 -15.92 26.81 -14.47
N LEU A 705 -16.60 25.72 -14.08
CA LEU A 705 -16.02 24.71 -13.19
C LEU A 705 -14.81 24.04 -13.87
N ALA A 706 -14.96 23.63 -15.12
CA ALA A 706 -13.88 23.02 -15.90
C ALA A 706 -12.67 23.97 -16.02
N GLN A 707 -12.92 25.28 -16.18
CA GLN A 707 -11.88 26.33 -16.21
C GLN A 707 -11.30 26.67 -14.83
N LEU A 708 -12.10 26.63 -13.76
CA LEU A 708 -11.66 26.90 -12.38
C LEU A 708 -10.80 25.77 -11.79
N ILE A 709 -10.82 24.61 -12.42
CA ILE A 709 -9.97 23.45 -12.09
C ILE A 709 -8.60 23.56 -12.75
N LEU A 710 -8.42 24.48 -13.70
CA LEU A 710 -7.15 24.81 -14.34
C LEU A 710 -6.34 25.68 -13.36
N PRO A 711 -5.42 25.13 -12.55
CA PRO A 711 -4.75 25.95 -11.55
C PRO A 711 -3.75 26.85 -12.30
N SER A 712 -3.68 28.13 -11.95
CA SER A 712 -2.48 28.90 -12.25
C SER A 712 -1.27 28.28 -11.55
N SER A 713 -0.04 28.60 -11.97
CA SER A 713 1.20 28.07 -11.36
C SER A 713 1.27 28.22 -9.83
N GLU A 714 0.53 29.18 -9.25
CA GLU A 714 0.42 29.40 -7.81
C GLU A 714 -0.66 28.55 -7.10
N GLN A 715 -1.71 28.11 -7.82
CA GLN A 715 -2.86 27.38 -7.27
C GLN A 715 -2.64 25.86 -7.17
N TYR A 716 -1.58 25.32 -7.76
CA TYR A 716 -1.23 23.90 -7.60
C TYR A 716 -0.84 23.52 -6.14
N ARG A 717 -0.57 24.52 -5.29
CA ARG A 717 -0.33 24.32 -3.85
C ARG A 717 -1.54 23.73 -3.11
N ASP A 718 -2.73 23.87 -3.68
CA ASP A 718 -4.03 23.57 -3.09
C ASP A 718 -4.57 22.19 -3.52
N PHE A 719 -3.92 21.55 -4.49
CA PHE A 719 -4.24 20.20 -4.94
C PHE A 719 -3.51 19.18 -4.06
N GLN A 720 -4.18 18.08 -3.70
CA GLN A 720 -3.55 16.89 -3.14
C GLN A 720 -3.44 15.84 -4.26
N PRO A 721 -2.42 15.95 -5.15
CA PRO A 721 -2.19 14.90 -6.12
C PRO A 721 -1.80 13.65 -5.36
N LEU A 722 -2.54 12.55 -5.51
CA LEU A 722 -1.98 11.28 -5.07
C LEU A 722 -1.02 10.80 -6.12
N ASN A 723 -0.04 10.03 -5.69
CA ASN A 723 0.57 9.15 -6.64
C ASN A 723 -0.28 7.90 -6.76
N SER A 724 -0.36 7.37 -7.97
CA SER A 724 -1.16 6.19 -8.28
C SER A 724 -1.06 5.11 -7.19
N PHE A 725 -2.22 4.63 -6.75
CA PHE A 725 -2.45 3.38 -6.02
C PHE A 725 -2.06 2.14 -6.86
N ARG A 726 -1.06 2.27 -7.74
CA ARG A 726 -0.36 1.17 -8.36
C ARG A 726 0.97 1.03 -7.61
N PRO A 727 1.01 0.25 -6.51
CA PRO A 727 2.24 0.02 -5.74
C PRO A 727 3.40 -0.58 -6.55
N THR A 728 3.19 -0.88 -7.84
CA THR A 728 4.16 -1.44 -8.79
C THR A 728 4.68 -0.45 -9.84
N SER A 729 4.20 0.80 -9.94
CA SER A 729 4.60 1.75 -11.01
C SER A 729 5.57 2.85 -10.57
N ILE A 730 6.28 2.65 -9.46
CA ILE A 730 7.33 3.56 -8.99
C ILE A 730 8.66 3.13 -9.61
N GLY A 731 9.30 4.05 -10.34
CA GLY A 731 10.60 3.80 -10.97
C GLY A 731 11.71 4.66 -10.36
N THR A 732 12.91 4.12 -10.25
CA THR A 732 14.14 4.90 -10.06
C THR A 732 15.13 4.52 -11.14
N GLY A 733 15.53 5.47 -11.98
CA GLY A 733 16.51 5.25 -13.04
C GLY A 733 17.93 5.60 -12.60
N LEU A 734 18.90 4.75 -12.91
CA LEU A 734 20.29 5.18 -13.04
C LEU A 734 20.37 5.87 -14.41
N GLY A 735 20.55 7.20 -14.44
CA GLY A 735 20.37 8.00 -15.65
C GLY A 735 21.12 7.46 -16.88
N GLY A 736 20.48 7.54 -18.05
CA GLY A 736 20.97 6.97 -19.31
C GLY A 736 22.20 7.67 -19.89
N GLU A 737 22.51 8.91 -19.48
CA GLU A 737 23.59 9.66 -20.13
C GLU A 737 25.00 9.27 -19.68
N ASP A 738 25.20 8.60 -18.53
CA ASP A 738 26.56 8.26 -18.06
C ASP A 738 26.70 7.04 -17.11
N GLY A 739 25.68 6.18 -16.96
CA GLY A 739 25.72 5.15 -15.91
C GLY A 739 25.09 3.81 -16.25
N VAL A 740 25.92 2.75 -16.24
CA VAL A 740 25.58 1.31 -16.15
C VAL A 740 25.24 0.58 -17.45
N TYR A 741 24.55 1.18 -18.43
CA TYR A 741 24.22 0.46 -19.68
C TYR A 741 25.42 0.27 -20.63
N ARG A 742 26.42 1.16 -20.60
CA ARG A 742 27.69 0.96 -21.33
C ARG A 742 28.65 -0.03 -20.66
N GLU A 743 28.56 -0.22 -19.34
CA GLU A 743 29.52 -1.03 -18.57
C GLU A 743 29.09 -2.50 -18.40
N LEU A 744 27.80 -2.80 -18.46
CA LEU A 744 27.31 -4.16 -18.62
C LEU A 744 27.27 -4.46 -20.11
N GLY A 745 28.32 -5.12 -20.61
CA GLY A 745 28.38 -5.70 -21.96
C GLY A 745 27.29 -6.75 -22.20
N LEU A 746 26.03 -6.31 -22.24
CA LEU A 746 24.83 -7.09 -22.55
C LEU A 746 24.85 -7.61 -24.00
N ARG A 747 25.81 -7.16 -24.84
CA ARG A 747 26.12 -7.79 -26.13
C ARG A 747 26.64 -9.23 -26.03
N LYS A 748 27.15 -9.70 -24.87
CA LYS A 748 27.71 -11.07 -24.74
C LYS A 748 26.96 -12.02 -23.82
N PHE A 749 26.17 -11.52 -22.86
CA PHE A 749 25.50 -12.41 -21.89
C PHE A 749 24.25 -13.12 -22.45
N GLY A 750 23.51 -12.48 -23.35
CA GLY A 750 22.32 -13.08 -23.99
C GLY A 750 22.63 -14.27 -24.91
N LEU A 751 23.86 -14.37 -25.43
CA LEU A 751 24.28 -15.44 -26.35
C LEU A 751 24.95 -16.64 -25.65
N GLN A 752 25.44 -16.51 -24.41
CA GLN A 752 26.14 -17.60 -23.73
C GLN A 752 25.24 -18.53 -22.90
N VAL A 753 24.03 -18.08 -22.52
CA VAL A 753 23.08 -18.93 -21.77
C VAL A 753 22.28 -19.85 -22.70
N LEU A 754 22.14 -19.51 -23.98
CA LEU A 754 21.43 -20.35 -24.97
C LEU A 754 22.32 -21.41 -25.65
N ASN A 755 23.65 -21.29 -25.60
CA ASN A 755 24.57 -22.23 -26.25
C ASN A 755 25.02 -23.44 -25.39
N ARG A 756 24.35 -23.72 -24.26
CA ARG A 756 24.55 -24.97 -23.48
C ARG A 756 23.38 -25.97 -23.59
N ARG A 757 22.47 -25.75 -24.53
CA ARG A 757 21.52 -26.76 -25.01
C ARG A 757 21.58 -26.83 -26.54
N ALA A 758 22.71 -27.33 -27.04
CA ALA A 758 22.85 -27.96 -28.34
C ALA A 758 23.77 -29.16 -28.16
#